data_AF-A0A496WI04-F1
#
_entry.id   AF-A0A496WI04-F1
#
_cell.length_a   1.000
_cell.length_b   1.000
_cell.length_c   1.000
_cell.angle_alpha   90.00
_cell.angle_beta   90.00
_cell.angle_gamma   90.00
#
_symmetry.space_group_name_H-M   'P 1'
#
loop_
_entity.id
_entity.type
_entity.pdbx_description
1 polymer ?
#
loop_
_entity_poly.entity_id
_entity_poly.type
_entity_poly.pdbx_seq_one_letter_code
_entity_poly.pdbx_strand_id
1 'polypeptide(L)'
;MKSILKIIVSILVVAVLFVVVITGIFLAFFDANEYKQEVSDLVREQTGRELQFYGDVSLTIYPVLGMELGGMSFSNAPGFGAADMIKVNKASISVDVASLFAFNPQVNQLILDDLEINLQKNAAGVTNWDDLLAAADSAATESQDPAASSAPTSGSGPTEIKGSFGGLVMNNARLLWQDAQTGVEYRIDDLDITTGPITADKPFALQIHMALQSKNEINAIVDLGGEIQYLVKSSQVKISDLKLQVVAQGSALPLSEIEAGIASQALVLDLQRNSLKLEGMELNLGDNRLTGMLKITDFARPALIFKLASDRLDIDALLGTPSVAQKAQMTAPASGTTSSGSAAAEDVQISLPMELLRSLQVDGRLSVKQIKVENLLLDDVELSIKADNGLLNLDPMIMNLYEGSYQGSVQIDARGKEPKYRVVEKLQGVQVGQLLTDYMGEDRIIGEMAANVSLTTEGEWLSALKKNSNGSMDIAFKDGALKGFNLRYSIDRVKAKLSNQPEPSEQPLQTDFSSLTMSGKIRKGIFSSNDLKLLAPLLRVGGEGIANINDNTIDYRVDVKLVGTVAGQQGDEADELSGLLIPVRIVGPFENPEIDVQLDEMLKARAKELGDREKAKLKAEVEKQKAELQRQIDAEKAKLKASRQREKEKLQEKLEAEQKAAEQDLKDKLKDKLKNLF
;
A
#
# COMPACT_ATOMS: atom_id res chain seq x y z
N MET A 1 6.85 -7.42 -30.44
CA MET A 1 8.25 -7.14 -30.86
C MET A 1 8.70 -7.84 -32.14
N LYS A 2 8.29 -9.09 -32.44
CA LYS A 2 8.66 -9.77 -33.72
C LYS A 2 8.10 -9.11 -34.99
N SER A 3 7.06 -8.28 -34.92
CA SER A 3 6.46 -7.62 -36.10
C SER A 3 7.12 -6.28 -36.44
N ILE A 4 7.51 -5.46 -35.46
CA ILE A 4 8.15 -4.15 -35.67
C ILE A 4 9.59 -4.31 -36.19
N LEU A 5 10.33 -5.30 -35.66
CA LEU A 5 11.68 -5.62 -36.16
C LEU A 5 11.63 -6.12 -37.61
N LYS A 6 10.57 -6.85 -38.00
CA LYS A 6 10.34 -7.27 -39.39
C LYS A 6 10.02 -6.09 -40.29
N ILE A 7 9.22 -5.12 -39.82
CA ILE A 7 8.87 -3.89 -40.55
C ILE A 7 10.11 -3.02 -40.81
N ILE A 8 10.94 -2.80 -39.78
CA ILE A 8 12.20 -2.04 -39.93
C ILE A 8 13.14 -2.75 -40.91
N VAL A 9 13.27 -4.08 -40.82
CA VAL A 9 14.11 -4.87 -41.73
C VAL A 9 13.56 -4.89 -43.16
N SER A 10 12.24 -4.99 -43.37
CA SER A 10 11.65 -4.94 -44.71
C SER A 10 11.79 -3.56 -45.36
N ILE A 11 11.65 -2.48 -44.57
CA ILE A 11 11.87 -1.10 -45.06
C ILE A 11 13.35 -0.90 -45.41
N LEU A 12 14.27 -1.43 -44.59
CA LEU A 12 15.71 -1.42 -44.88
C LEU A 12 16.06 -2.23 -46.13
N VAL A 13 15.43 -3.39 -46.35
CA VAL A 13 15.68 -4.24 -47.53
C VAL A 13 15.15 -3.59 -48.81
N VAL A 14 13.96 -2.98 -48.78
CA VAL A 14 13.42 -2.23 -49.92
C VAL A 14 14.26 -0.98 -50.20
N ALA A 15 14.68 -0.24 -49.16
CA ALA A 15 15.60 0.89 -49.31
C ALA A 15 16.96 0.48 -49.88
N VAL A 16 17.50 -0.67 -49.47
CA VAL A 16 18.76 -1.22 -50.01
C VAL A 16 18.59 -1.69 -51.46
N LEU A 17 17.48 -2.33 -51.81
CA LEU A 17 17.15 -2.68 -53.21
C LEU A 17 17.05 -1.42 -54.08
N PHE A 18 16.40 -0.36 -53.57
CA PHE A 18 16.30 0.93 -54.25
C PHE A 18 17.67 1.57 -54.47
N VAL A 19 18.54 1.56 -53.46
CA VAL A 19 19.92 2.07 -53.56
C VAL A 19 20.78 1.24 -54.52
N VAL A 20 20.64 -0.09 -54.55
CA VAL A 20 21.42 -0.97 -55.45
C VAL A 20 21.02 -0.76 -56.91
N VAL A 21 19.73 -0.60 -57.20
CA VAL A 21 19.22 -0.27 -58.55
C VAL A 21 19.72 1.11 -58.99
N ILE A 22 19.65 2.10 -58.11
CA ILE A 22 20.16 3.46 -58.35
C ILE A 22 21.69 3.49 -58.57
N THR A 23 22.45 2.68 -57.82
CA THR A 23 23.92 2.66 -57.90
C THR A 23 24.43 1.97 -59.17
N GLY A 24 23.74 0.92 -59.64
CA GLY A 24 24.05 0.28 -60.93
C GLY A 24 23.78 1.20 -62.13
N ILE A 25 22.81 2.09 -61.97
CA ILE A 25 22.40 3.11 -62.94
C ILE A 25 23.38 4.31 -62.98
N PHE A 26 23.92 4.72 -61.83
CA PHE A 26 24.77 5.91 -61.68
C PHE A 26 26.15 5.83 -62.37
N LEU A 27 26.70 4.63 -62.57
CA LEU A 27 28.12 4.44 -62.89
C LEU A 27 28.49 4.50 -64.39
N ALA A 28 27.54 4.71 -65.31
CA ALA A 28 27.86 4.62 -66.74
C ALA A 28 27.58 5.90 -67.54
N PHE A 29 26.33 6.35 -67.78
CA PHE A 29 26.06 7.33 -68.87
C PHE A 29 24.72 8.12 -68.79
N PHE A 30 24.19 8.47 -67.61
CA PHE A 30 22.73 8.60 -67.42
C PHE A 30 22.05 10.00 -67.52
N ASP A 31 20.95 10.09 -68.28
CA ASP A 31 19.78 10.94 -67.97
C ASP A 31 18.82 10.13 -67.10
N ALA A 32 18.83 10.38 -65.78
CA ALA A 32 18.03 9.62 -64.83
C ALA A 32 16.51 9.80 -65.00
N ASN A 33 16.06 10.78 -65.77
CA ASN A 33 14.63 11.02 -65.97
C ASN A 33 13.99 10.04 -66.96
N GLU A 34 14.75 9.41 -67.86
CA GLU A 34 14.22 8.42 -68.83
C GLU A 34 13.75 7.12 -68.17
N TYR A 35 14.31 6.77 -67.01
CA TYR A 35 14.10 5.47 -66.36
C TYR A 35 12.98 5.46 -65.33
N LYS A 36 12.38 6.62 -65.05
CA LYS A 36 11.24 6.73 -64.11
C LYS A 36 10.10 5.80 -64.54
N GLN A 37 9.82 5.71 -65.84
CA GLN A 37 8.74 4.89 -66.36
C GLN A 37 9.04 3.40 -66.23
N GLU A 38 10.27 2.98 -66.56
CA GLU A 38 10.69 1.58 -66.46
C GLU A 38 10.69 1.09 -65.01
N VAL A 39 11.15 1.91 -64.06
CA VAL A 39 11.09 1.60 -62.62
C VAL A 39 9.64 1.52 -62.14
N SER A 40 8.77 2.43 -62.61
CA SER A 40 7.34 2.41 -62.28
C SER A 40 6.66 1.14 -62.80
N ASP A 41 6.96 0.74 -64.03
CA ASP A 41 6.43 -0.47 -64.67
C ASP A 41 6.94 -1.74 -63.98
N LEU A 42 8.23 -1.79 -63.62
CA LEU A 42 8.82 -2.91 -62.87
C LEU A 42 8.19 -3.06 -61.48
N VAL A 43 8.03 -1.94 -60.75
CA VAL A 43 7.38 -1.96 -59.44
C VAL A 43 5.92 -2.42 -59.58
N ARG A 44 5.22 -2.00 -60.62
CA ARG A 44 3.86 -2.47 -60.92
C ARG A 44 3.81 -3.96 -61.21
N GLU A 45 4.76 -4.48 -61.98
CA GLU A 45 4.84 -5.90 -62.32
C GLU A 45 5.13 -6.76 -61.08
N GLN A 46 6.03 -6.31 -60.20
CA GLN A 46 6.44 -7.07 -59.02
C GLN A 46 5.48 -6.95 -57.83
N THR A 47 4.89 -5.77 -57.63
CA THR A 47 4.08 -5.49 -56.43
C THR A 47 2.59 -5.40 -56.72
N GLY A 48 2.19 -5.31 -58.00
CA GLY A 48 0.80 -5.05 -58.39
C GLY A 48 0.35 -3.60 -58.13
N ARG A 49 1.26 -2.70 -57.75
CA ARG A 49 0.96 -1.32 -57.32
C ARG A 49 1.75 -0.30 -58.13
N GLU A 50 1.18 0.88 -58.27
CA GLU A 50 1.81 1.98 -58.98
C GLU A 50 2.79 2.75 -58.08
N LEU A 51 4.01 2.97 -58.59
CA LEU A 51 4.94 3.99 -58.13
C LEU A 51 4.88 5.16 -59.13
N GLN A 52 4.67 6.38 -58.64
CA GLN A 52 4.58 7.58 -59.47
C GLN A 52 5.66 8.58 -59.04
N PHE A 53 6.28 9.24 -60.03
CA PHE A 53 7.28 10.28 -59.84
C PHE A 53 6.72 11.62 -60.34
N TYR A 54 6.65 12.63 -59.47
CA TYR A 54 6.14 13.97 -59.79
C TYR A 54 7.24 15.03 -59.85
N GLY A 55 8.45 14.72 -59.40
CA GLY A 55 9.62 15.59 -59.48
C GLY A 55 10.75 15.00 -60.31
N ASP A 56 11.74 15.83 -60.64
CA ASP A 56 12.90 15.44 -61.43
C ASP A 56 14.01 14.80 -60.60
N VAL A 57 14.80 13.96 -61.25
CA VAL A 57 16.04 13.44 -60.69
C VAL A 57 17.16 14.36 -61.14
N SER A 58 17.87 14.95 -60.18
CA SER A 58 18.97 15.88 -60.45
C SER A 58 20.24 15.45 -59.74
N LEU A 59 21.39 15.76 -60.36
CA LEU A 59 22.70 15.54 -59.77
C LEU A 59 23.13 16.80 -59.01
N THR A 60 23.53 16.65 -57.76
CA THR A 60 24.08 17.74 -56.94
C THR A 60 25.60 17.58 -56.87
N ILE A 61 26.36 18.64 -57.17
CA ILE A 61 27.84 18.58 -57.28
C ILE A 61 28.55 19.44 -56.22
N TYR A 62 27.84 20.41 -55.61
CA TYR A 62 28.35 21.29 -54.55
C TYR A 62 27.20 21.64 -53.58
N PRO A 63 27.39 21.60 -52.24
CA PRO A 63 28.62 21.33 -51.50
C PRO A 63 29.00 19.84 -51.33
N VAL A 64 28.10 18.90 -51.63
CA VAL A 64 28.36 17.45 -51.64
C VAL A 64 27.89 16.83 -52.95
N LEU A 65 28.63 15.82 -53.44
CA LEU A 65 28.24 15.06 -54.62
C LEU A 65 27.13 14.08 -54.25
N GLY A 66 26.03 14.10 -54.99
CA GLY A 66 24.87 13.25 -54.72
C GLY A 66 23.81 13.30 -55.80
N MET A 67 22.72 12.60 -55.53
CA MET A 67 21.53 12.57 -56.36
C MET A 67 20.33 13.01 -55.51
N GLU A 68 19.55 13.92 -56.06
CA GLU A 68 18.31 14.40 -55.50
C GLU A 68 17.14 13.88 -56.35
N LEU A 69 16.21 13.21 -55.70
CA LEU A 69 14.97 12.69 -56.25
C LEU A 69 13.84 13.61 -55.77
N GLY A 70 13.14 14.25 -56.71
CA GLY A 70 11.91 14.97 -56.39
C GLY A 70 10.75 14.05 -55.96
N GLY A 71 9.55 14.61 -55.84
CA GLY A 71 8.43 13.92 -55.19
C GLY A 71 8.06 12.56 -55.79
N MET A 72 7.82 11.57 -54.93
CA MET A 72 7.42 10.21 -55.29
C MET A 72 6.20 9.78 -54.46
N SER A 73 5.30 8.98 -55.05
CA SER A 73 4.26 8.30 -54.31
C SER A 73 4.15 6.83 -54.70
N PHE A 74 3.90 5.99 -53.71
CA PHE A 74 3.61 4.58 -53.87
C PHE A 74 2.18 4.31 -53.43
N SER A 75 1.39 3.81 -54.38
CA SER A 75 -0.06 3.62 -54.20
C SER A 75 -0.40 2.57 -53.14
N ASN A 76 -1.63 2.68 -52.64
CA ASN A 76 -2.17 1.77 -51.64
C ASN A 76 -2.53 0.39 -52.22
N ALA A 77 -2.74 -0.60 -51.35
CA ALA A 77 -3.17 -1.93 -51.80
C ALA A 77 -4.57 -1.84 -52.41
N PRO A 78 -4.89 -2.69 -53.41
CA PRO A 78 -6.25 -2.84 -53.88
C PRO A 78 -7.20 -3.14 -52.72
N GLY A 79 -8.31 -2.41 -52.64
CA GLY A 79 -9.30 -2.54 -51.56
C GLY A 79 -9.04 -1.68 -50.31
N PHE A 80 -7.96 -0.89 -50.31
CA PHE A 80 -7.72 0.15 -49.32
C PHE A 80 -8.00 1.53 -49.92
N GLY A 81 -8.14 2.57 -49.08
CA GLY A 81 -8.60 3.90 -49.51
C GLY A 81 -7.73 4.54 -50.60
N ALA A 82 -8.22 5.65 -51.17
CA ALA A 82 -7.57 6.33 -52.29
C ALA A 82 -6.27 7.08 -51.94
N ALA A 83 -5.95 7.22 -50.65
CA ALA A 83 -4.69 7.85 -50.21
C ALA A 83 -3.52 6.88 -50.45
N ASP A 84 -2.44 7.39 -51.03
CA ASP A 84 -1.20 6.63 -51.26
C ASP A 84 -0.64 6.07 -49.95
N MET A 85 -0.01 4.89 -50.02
CA MET A 85 0.57 4.24 -48.84
C MET A 85 1.84 4.95 -48.39
N ILE A 86 2.68 5.36 -49.32
CA ILE A 86 3.92 6.10 -49.03
C ILE A 86 3.98 7.28 -50.00
N LYS A 87 4.28 8.45 -49.48
CA LYS A 87 4.57 9.63 -50.28
C LYS A 87 5.79 10.32 -49.71
N VAL A 88 6.68 10.81 -50.55
CA VAL A 88 7.85 11.58 -50.13
C VAL A 88 7.98 12.78 -51.05
N ASN A 89 8.17 13.97 -50.50
CA ASN A 89 8.29 15.19 -51.29
C ASN A 89 9.68 15.28 -51.94
N LYS A 90 10.71 14.91 -51.19
CA LYS A 90 12.08 14.94 -51.66
C LYS A 90 12.94 13.90 -50.94
N ALA A 91 13.77 13.22 -51.71
CA ALA A 91 14.75 12.27 -51.18
C ALA A 91 16.12 12.59 -51.79
N SER A 92 17.16 12.71 -50.97
CA SER A 92 18.51 12.99 -51.45
C SER A 92 19.50 11.98 -50.91
N ILE A 93 20.35 11.45 -51.77
CA ILE A 93 21.41 10.51 -51.42
C ILE A 93 22.74 11.16 -51.79
N SER A 94 23.61 11.38 -50.81
CA SER A 94 24.98 11.86 -51.04
C SER A 94 25.98 10.71 -50.98
N VAL A 95 27.06 10.83 -51.75
CA VAL A 95 28.13 9.82 -51.84
C VAL A 95 29.44 10.45 -51.36
N ASP A 96 30.27 9.67 -50.65
CA ASP A 96 31.59 10.13 -50.25
C ASP A 96 32.53 10.24 -51.46
N VAL A 97 33.02 11.46 -51.74
CA VAL A 97 33.85 11.73 -52.93
C VAL A 97 35.18 10.97 -52.87
N ALA A 98 35.78 10.81 -51.69
CA ALA A 98 37.04 10.06 -51.55
C ALA A 98 36.85 8.57 -51.89
N SER A 99 35.72 7.98 -51.50
CA SER A 99 35.33 6.59 -51.80
C SER A 99 35.17 6.31 -53.30
N LEU A 100 34.77 7.33 -54.08
CA LEU A 100 34.67 7.23 -55.55
C LEU A 100 36.05 7.11 -56.20
N PHE A 101 37.05 7.89 -55.73
CA PHE A 101 38.43 7.75 -56.18
C PHE A 101 39.05 6.40 -55.80
N ALA A 102 38.58 5.78 -54.71
CA ALA A 102 38.99 4.44 -54.28
C ALA A 102 38.23 3.30 -55.00
N PHE A 103 37.34 3.60 -55.96
CA PHE A 103 36.46 2.65 -56.63
C PHE A 103 35.60 1.80 -55.67
N ASN A 104 35.25 2.35 -54.51
CA ASN A 104 34.42 1.69 -53.50
C ASN A 104 33.36 2.70 -52.98
N PRO A 105 32.36 3.07 -53.79
CA PRO A 105 31.38 4.10 -53.44
C PRO A 105 30.70 3.82 -52.09
N GLN A 106 30.71 4.81 -51.20
CA GLN A 106 30.03 4.76 -49.91
C GLN A 106 28.96 5.84 -49.82
N VAL A 107 27.76 5.45 -49.37
CA VAL A 107 26.68 6.40 -49.11
C VAL A 107 27.06 7.25 -47.90
N ASN A 108 27.15 8.56 -48.12
CA ASN A 108 27.54 9.53 -47.09
C ASN A 108 26.33 10.00 -46.26
N GLN A 109 25.17 10.22 -46.87
CA GLN A 109 23.98 10.63 -46.14
C GLN A 109 22.73 10.39 -46.97
N LEU A 110 21.66 9.91 -46.34
CA LEU A 110 20.30 9.89 -46.88
C LEU A 110 19.48 10.98 -46.20
N ILE A 111 18.84 11.84 -47.00
CA ILE A 111 17.92 12.87 -46.53
C ILE A 111 16.53 12.57 -47.08
N LEU A 112 15.52 12.55 -46.22
CA LEU A 112 14.12 12.35 -46.57
C LEU A 112 13.31 13.52 -46.02
N ASP A 113 12.68 14.30 -46.90
CA ASP A 113 11.87 15.45 -46.52
C ASP A 113 10.38 15.18 -46.81
N ASP A 114 9.53 15.48 -45.82
CA ASP A 114 8.06 15.30 -45.86
C ASP A 114 7.64 13.88 -46.28
N LEU A 115 8.17 12.87 -45.58
CA LEU A 115 7.77 11.47 -45.76
C LEU A 115 6.42 11.21 -45.09
N GLU A 116 5.40 10.83 -45.86
CA GLU A 116 4.09 10.39 -45.36
C GLU A 116 3.94 8.88 -45.53
N ILE A 117 3.55 8.19 -44.46
CA ILE A 117 3.28 6.75 -44.45
C ILE A 117 1.88 6.50 -43.91
N ASN A 118 1.03 5.89 -44.73
CA ASN A 118 -0.34 5.52 -44.39
C ASN A 118 -0.46 3.99 -44.25
N LEU A 119 -0.50 3.52 -43.00
CA LEU A 119 -0.66 2.12 -42.63
C LEU A 119 -2.09 1.86 -42.16
N GLN A 120 -2.74 0.86 -42.76
CA GLN A 120 -4.14 0.54 -42.52
C GLN A 120 -4.33 -0.96 -42.31
N LYS A 121 -5.20 -1.32 -41.36
CA LYS A 121 -5.77 -2.65 -41.21
C LYS A 121 -7.28 -2.58 -41.42
N ASN A 122 -7.79 -3.38 -42.35
CA ASN A 122 -9.22 -3.41 -42.67
C ASN A 122 -10.02 -4.26 -41.66
N ALA A 123 -11.34 -4.29 -41.79
CA ALA A 123 -12.24 -5.05 -40.90
C ALA A 123 -11.98 -6.58 -40.91
N ALA A 124 -11.43 -7.11 -42.01
CA ALA A 124 -11.04 -8.52 -42.12
C ALA A 124 -9.70 -8.83 -41.43
N GLY A 125 -9.01 -7.80 -40.90
CA GLY A 125 -7.73 -7.94 -40.23
C GLY A 125 -6.52 -7.95 -41.16
N VAL A 126 -6.75 -7.79 -42.46
CA VAL A 126 -5.70 -7.71 -43.48
C VAL A 126 -5.14 -6.30 -43.51
N THR A 127 -3.83 -6.20 -43.63
CA THR A 127 -3.12 -4.93 -43.66
C THR A 127 -2.79 -4.49 -45.09
N ASN A 128 -2.64 -3.18 -45.29
CA ASN A 128 -2.32 -2.64 -46.61
C ASN A 128 -0.84 -2.79 -47.01
N TRP A 129 -0.09 -3.69 -46.38
CA TRP A 129 1.26 -4.10 -46.79
C TRP A 129 1.47 -5.62 -46.77
N ASP A 130 0.43 -6.42 -46.48
CA ASP A 130 0.55 -7.89 -46.41
C ASP A 130 0.92 -8.51 -47.77
N ASP A 131 0.40 -7.96 -48.86
CA ASP A 131 0.72 -8.34 -50.25
C ASP A 131 2.20 -8.09 -50.60
N LEU A 132 2.82 -7.03 -50.07
CA LEU A 132 4.25 -6.74 -50.27
C LEU A 132 5.12 -7.78 -49.58
N LEU A 133 4.71 -8.26 -48.40
CA LEU A 133 5.41 -9.34 -47.69
C LEU A 133 5.28 -10.67 -48.45
N ALA A 134 4.08 -10.98 -48.98
CA ALA A 134 3.86 -12.18 -49.77
C ALA A 134 4.63 -12.16 -51.11
N ALA A 135 4.73 -10.99 -51.76
CA ALA A 135 5.52 -10.79 -52.97
C ALA A 135 7.02 -10.99 -52.69
N ALA A 136 7.52 -10.47 -51.55
CA ALA A 136 8.92 -10.66 -51.14
C ALA A 136 9.26 -12.14 -50.85
N ASP A 137 8.37 -12.88 -50.18
CA ASP A 137 8.54 -14.33 -49.95
C ASP A 137 8.53 -15.12 -51.27
N SER A 138 7.72 -14.70 -52.24
CA SER A 138 7.64 -15.32 -53.58
C SER A 138 8.90 -15.05 -54.41
N ALA A 139 9.40 -13.80 -54.42
CA ALA A 139 10.63 -13.41 -55.12
C ALA A 139 11.90 -14.09 -54.53
N ALA A 140 11.92 -14.30 -53.20
CA ALA A 140 12.99 -15.05 -52.53
C ALA A 140 12.98 -16.55 -52.91
N THR A 141 11.82 -17.09 -53.28
CA THR A 141 11.66 -18.50 -53.65
C THR A 141 11.99 -18.75 -55.13
N GLU A 142 11.74 -17.79 -56.02
CA GLU A 142 12.08 -17.88 -57.46
C GLU A 142 13.57 -17.69 -57.76
N SER A 143 14.36 -17.15 -56.83
CA SER A 143 15.82 -16.99 -56.98
C SER A 143 16.63 -18.28 -56.69
N GLN A 144 15.97 -19.42 -56.47
CA GLN A 144 16.63 -20.73 -56.34
C GLN A 144 16.43 -21.56 -57.61
N ASP A 145 17.26 -21.30 -58.63
CA ASP A 145 17.52 -22.28 -59.70
C ASP A 145 18.33 -23.46 -59.11
N PRO A 146 17.85 -24.73 -59.18
CA PRO A 146 18.56 -25.90 -58.66
C PRO A 146 19.83 -26.28 -59.45
N ALA A 147 20.16 -25.60 -60.57
CA ALA A 147 21.21 -26.05 -61.48
C ALA A 147 22.64 -25.54 -61.20
N ALA A 148 22.91 -24.84 -60.09
CA ALA A 148 24.27 -24.41 -59.73
C ALA A 148 24.66 -24.82 -58.29
N SER A 149 24.59 -26.13 -57.99
CA SER A 149 25.09 -26.67 -56.72
C SER A 149 26.56 -27.06 -56.81
N SER A 150 27.45 -26.12 -56.52
CA SER A 150 28.77 -26.41 -55.90
C SER A 150 29.41 -25.17 -55.28
N ALA A 151 28.94 -24.77 -54.10
CA ALA A 151 29.71 -24.03 -53.10
C ALA A 151 29.06 -24.22 -51.71
N PRO A 152 29.85 -24.29 -50.62
CA PRO A 152 29.39 -24.89 -49.37
C PRO A 152 28.42 -23.98 -48.62
N THR A 153 27.36 -24.62 -48.14
CA THR A 153 26.45 -24.15 -47.09
C THR A 153 27.23 -23.71 -45.85
N SER A 154 27.01 -22.47 -45.41
CA SER A 154 27.36 -22.02 -44.06
C SER A 154 26.36 -20.98 -43.58
N GLY A 155 25.62 -21.34 -42.53
CA GLY A 155 25.16 -20.45 -41.48
C GLY A 155 24.08 -19.42 -41.84
N SER A 156 22.84 -19.73 -41.45
CA SER A 156 21.83 -18.75 -41.06
C SER A 156 22.28 -17.96 -39.82
N GLY A 157 23.26 -17.08 -39.99
CA GLY A 157 23.62 -15.99 -39.09
C GLY A 157 23.22 -14.65 -39.71
N PRO A 158 23.12 -13.56 -38.92
CA PRO A 158 22.79 -12.25 -39.47
C PRO A 158 23.86 -11.86 -40.50
N THR A 159 23.41 -11.52 -41.71
CA THR A 159 24.22 -11.00 -42.81
C THR A 159 25.17 -9.93 -42.26
N GLU A 160 26.49 -10.15 -42.34
CA GLU A 160 27.47 -9.12 -41.96
C GLU A 160 27.21 -7.86 -42.79
N ILE A 161 26.80 -6.76 -42.15
CA ILE A 161 26.74 -5.45 -42.79
C ILE A 161 28.19 -5.01 -43.04
N LYS A 162 28.77 -5.43 -44.16
CA LYS A 162 30.06 -4.95 -44.65
C LYS A 162 29.87 -3.61 -45.36
N GLY A 163 29.52 -2.58 -44.61
CA GLY A 163 29.32 -1.24 -45.13
C GLY A 163 29.18 -0.21 -44.03
N SER A 164 29.84 0.93 -44.20
CA SER A 164 29.58 2.16 -43.44
C SER A 164 28.47 2.94 -44.14
N PHE A 165 27.44 3.32 -43.41
CA PHE A 165 26.37 4.20 -43.90
C PHE A 165 26.53 5.56 -43.21
N GLY A 166 26.78 6.62 -43.96
CA GLY A 166 27.25 7.88 -43.37
C GLY A 166 26.21 8.70 -42.58
N GLY A 167 24.92 8.32 -42.62
CA GLY A 167 23.89 8.85 -41.73
C GLY A 167 22.52 9.02 -42.40
N LEU A 168 21.48 9.16 -41.58
CA LEU A 168 20.09 9.42 -41.99
C LEU A 168 19.64 10.75 -41.40
N VAL A 169 19.02 11.59 -42.23
CA VAL A 169 18.23 12.75 -41.81
C VAL A 169 16.84 12.58 -42.39
N MET A 170 15.84 12.61 -41.52
CA MET A 170 14.43 12.60 -41.88
C MET A 170 13.80 13.83 -41.25
N ASN A 171 13.15 14.65 -42.07
CA ASN A 171 12.51 15.88 -41.62
C ASN A 171 11.01 15.83 -41.89
N ASN A 172 10.23 16.24 -40.90
CA ASN A 172 8.78 16.42 -40.98
C ASN A 172 8.05 15.18 -41.53
N ALA A 173 8.47 13.98 -41.09
CA ALA A 173 7.78 12.77 -41.49
C ALA A 173 6.46 12.61 -40.72
N ARG A 174 5.50 11.95 -41.37
CA ARG A 174 4.18 11.67 -40.83
C ARG A 174 3.83 10.21 -41.01
N LEU A 175 3.33 9.59 -39.95
CA LEU A 175 2.84 8.22 -39.98
C LEU A 175 1.39 8.21 -39.50
N LEU A 176 0.50 7.66 -40.31
CA LEU A 176 -0.87 7.40 -39.96
C LEU A 176 -1.10 5.90 -39.85
N TRP A 177 -1.53 5.47 -38.68
CA TRP A 177 -1.96 4.10 -38.41
C TRP A 177 -3.47 4.06 -38.16
N GLN A 178 -4.19 3.25 -38.93
CA GLN A 178 -5.63 3.06 -38.78
C GLN A 178 -5.95 1.56 -38.66
N ASP A 179 -6.62 1.17 -37.58
CA ASP A 179 -7.10 -0.20 -37.37
C ASP A 179 -8.63 -0.21 -37.34
N ALA A 180 -9.25 -0.67 -38.42
CA ALA A 180 -10.71 -0.71 -38.56
C ALA A 180 -11.37 -1.82 -37.72
N GLN A 181 -10.61 -2.77 -37.15
CA GLN A 181 -11.16 -3.82 -36.28
C GLN A 181 -11.35 -3.32 -34.85
N THR A 182 -10.36 -2.60 -34.34
CA THR A 182 -10.39 -2.01 -33.00
C THR A 182 -10.94 -0.58 -32.99
N GLY A 183 -11.04 0.02 -34.19
CA GLY A 183 -11.41 1.41 -34.38
C GLY A 183 -10.32 2.39 -33.96
N VAL A 184 -9.10 1.96 -33.64
CA VAL A 184 -8.02 2.82 -33.14
C VAL A 184 -7.32 3.55 -34.29
N GLU A 185 -6.95 4.81 -34.06
CA GLU A 185 -6.20 5.64 -35.00
C GLU A 185 -5.07 6.34 -34.26
N TYR A 186 -3.83 6.13 -34.72
CA TYR A 186 -2.64 6.81 -34.23
C TYR A 186 -2.04 7.64 -35.35
N ARG A 187 -1.69 8.88 -35.04
CA ARG A 187 -0.98 9.77 -35.95
C ARG A 187 0.31 10.21 -35.30
N ILE A 188 1.42 10.02 -36.00
CA ILE A 188 2.70 10.61 -35.65
C ILE A 188 2.92 11.74 -36.65
N ASP A 189 2.98 12.97 -36.17
CA ASP A 189 3.38 14.15 -36.92
C ASP A 189 4.78 14.60 -36.47
N ASP A 190 5.38 15.52 -37.22
CA ASP A 190 6.66 16.16 -36.89
C ASP A 190 7.76 15.14 -36.53
N LEU A 191 7.80 13.98 -37.21
CA LEU A 191 8.81 12.96 -36.97
C LEU A 191 10.12 13.39 -37.64
N ASP A 192 11.03 13.88 -36.81
CA ASP A 192 12.40 14.18 -37.20
C ASP A 192 13.34 13.10 -36.67
N ILE A 193 14.21 12.57 -37.52
CA ILE A 193 15.22 11.58 -37.15
C ILE A 193 16.56 12.05 -37.70
N THR A 194 17.55 12.19 -36.83
CA THR A 194 18.93 12.52 -37.23
C THR A 194 19.89 11.49 -36.67
N THR A 195 20.73 10.91 -37.52
CA THR A 195 21.80 9.98 -37.11
C THR A 195 23.17 10.46 -37.56
N GLY A 196 24.19 10.18 -36.76
CA GLY A 196 25.58 10.20 -37.22
C GLY A 196 25.90 9.01 -38.15
N PRO A 197 27.18 8.87 -38.56
CA PRO A 197 27.64 7.75 -39.38
C PRO A 197 27.44 6.40 -38.70
N ILE A 198 26.54 5.59 -39.26
CA ILE A 198 26.22 4.26 -38.78
C ILE A 198 27.31 3.30 -39.26
N THR A 199 28.14 2.89 -38.31
CA THR A 199 29.23 1.94 -38.55
C THR A 199 29.23 0.86 -37.48
N ALA A 200 29.48 -0.38 -37.88
CA ALA A 200 29.61 -1.48 -36.94
C ALA A 200 30.73 -1.19 -35.92
N ASP A 201 30.50 -1.57 -34.66
CA ASP A 201 31.44 -1.44 -33.53
C ASP A 201 31.87 0.00 -33.15
N LYS A 202 31.34 1.05 -33.79
CA LYS A 202 31.58 2.46 -33.37
C LYS A 202 30.28 3.13 -32.91
N PRO A 203 30.35 4.04 -31.92
CA PRO A 203 29.18 4.80 -31.50
C PRO A 203 28.79 5.84 -32.55
N PHE A 204 27.49 6.10 -32.69
CA PHE A 204 26.92 7.16 -33.50
C PHE A 204 25.78 7.83 -32.74
N ALA A 205 25.65 9.16 -32.89
CA ALA A 205 24.55 9.90 -32.28
C ALA A 205 23.22 9.56 -32.97
N LEU A 206 22.15 9.45 -32.18
CA LEU A 206 20.76 9.38 -32.64
C LEU A 206 19.96 10.46 -31.92
N GLN A 207 19.16 11.20 -32.68
CA GLN A 207 18.15 12.13 -32.19
C GLN A 207 16.83 11.82 -32.88
N ILE A 208 15.75 11.78 -32.11
CA ILE A 208 14.38 11.64 -32.60
C ILE A 208 13.51 12.68 -31.89
N HIS A 209 12.74 13.42 -32.67
CA HIS A 209 11.64 14.25 -32.20
C HIS A 209 10.35 13.77 -32.87
N MET A 210 9.25 13.67 -32.14
CA MET A 210 7.95 13.30 -32.72
C MET A 210 6.77 13.80 -31.91
N ALA A 211 5.67 14.11 -32.59
CA ALA A 211 4.38 14.42 -32.00
C ALA A 211 3.39 13.27 -32.26
N LEU A 212 3.03 12.51 -31.23
CA LEU A 212 2.05 11.43 -31.29
C LEU A 212 0.66 11.95 -30.91
N GLN A 213 -0.35 11.51 -31.65
CA GLN A 213 -1.76 11.81 -31.39
C GLN A 213 -2.60 10.54 -31.53
N SER A 214 -3.57 10.36 -30.63
CA SER A 214 -4.52 9.26 -30.64
C SER A 214 -5.92 9.81 -30.48
N LYS A 215 -6.68 9.95 -31.59
CA LYS A 215 -8.08 10.47 -31.61
C LYS A 215 -8.33 11.74 -30.76
N ASN A 216 -7.33 12.58 -30.57
CA ASN A 216 -7.32 13.72 -29.64
C ASN A 216 -7.60 13.35 -28.15
N GLU A 217 -7.59 12.07 -27.79
CA GLU A 217 -7.67 11.59 -26.41
C GLU A 217 -6.30 11.62 -25.73
N ILE A 218 -5.23 11.52 -26.51
CA ILE A 218 -3.83 11.64 -26.09
C ILE A 218 -3.07 12.41 -27.17
N ASN A 219 -2.39 13.48 -26.78
CA ASN A 219 -1.36 14.17 -27.56
C ASN A 219 -0.05 14.07 -26.77
N ALA A 220 1.03 13.63 -27.39
CA ALA A 220 2.31 13.48 -26.74
C ALA A 220 3.45 13.98 -27.61
N ILE A 221 4.36 14.77 -27.04
CA ILE A 221 5.63 15.12 -27.65
C ILE A 221 6.69 14.20 -27.05
N VAL A 222 7.52 13.60 -27.90
CA VAL A 222 8.58 12.68 -27.49
C VAL A 222 9.90 13.13 -28.09
N ASP A 223 10.87 13.37 -27.22
CA ASP A 223 12.26 13.67 -27.58
C ASP A 223 13.16 12.54 -27.09
N LEU A 224 13.93 11.94 -27.99
CA LEU A 224 14.90 10.90 -27.68
C LEU A 224 16.28 11.28 -28.22
N GLY A 225 17.30 11.19 -27.37
CA GLY A 225 18.69 11.40 -27.74
C GLY A 225 19.62 10.37 -27.08
N GLY A 226 20.72 10.05 -27.76
CA GLY A 226 21.79 9.24 -27.19
C GLY A 226 22.81 8.80 -28.23
N GLU A 227 23.87 8.13 -27.78
CA GLU A 227 24.88 7.52 -28.66
C GLU A 227 24.71 6.00 -28.72
N ILE A 228 24.37 5.49 -29.90
CA ILE A 228 24.15 4.06 -30.13
C ILE A 228 25.42 3.41 -30.64
N GLN A 229 25.78 2.26 -30.09
CA GLN A 229 26.84 1.40 -30.57
C GLN A 229 26.34 -0.04 -30.68
N TYR A 230 26.44 -0.62 -31.88
CA TYR A 230 26.17 -2.04 -32.10
C TYR A 230 27.49 -2.82 -32.04
N LEU A 231 27.66 -3.62 -30.99
CA LEU A 231 28.81 -4.48 -30.76
C LEU A 231 28.56 -5.85 -31.41
N VAL A 232 29.09 -6.05 -32.61
CA VAL A 232 28.75 -7.21 -33.46
C VAL A 232 29.17 -8.51 -32.76
N LYS A 233 30.39 -8.55 -32.22
CA LYS A 233 30.97 -9.74 -31.59
C LYS A 233 30.17 -10.25 -30.39
N SER A 234 29.58 -9.36 -29.61
CA SER A 234 28.76 -9.71 -28.44
C SER A 234 27.26 -9.68 -28.73
N SER A 235 26.84 -9.28 -29.94
CA SER A 235 25.43 -9.05 -30.29
C SER A 235 24.72 -8.13 -29.28
N GLN A 236 25.41 -7.07 -28.86
CA GLN A 236 24.90 -6.10 -27.90
C GLN A 236 24.65 -4.75 -28.56
N VAL A 237 23.56 -4.09 -28.15
CA VAL A 237 23.32 -2.67 -28.45
C VAL A 237 23.58 -1.89 -27.17
N LYS A 238 24.54 -0.98 -27.21
CA LYS A 238 24.81 -0.03 -26.13
C LYS A 238 24.27 1.34 -26.54
N ILE A 239 23.55 1.99 -25.64
CA ILE A 239 23.13 3.38 -25.77
C ILE A 239 23.77 4.15 -24.62
N SER A 240 24.65 5.10 -24.93
CA SER A 240 25.28 5.98 -23.94
C SER A 240 24.56 7.32 -23.93
N ASP A 241 24.54 7.98 -22.76
CA ASP A 241 23.91 9.30 -22.57
C ASP A 241 22.47 9.38 -23.10
N LEU A 242 21.70 8.31 -22.82
CA LEU A 242 20.29 8.24 -23.17
C LEU A 242 19.55 9.39 -22.47
N LYS A 243 18.76 10.14 -23.23
CA LYS A 243 17.79 11.12 -22.76
C LYS A 243 16.49 10.89 -23.51
N LEU A 244 15.43 10.60 -22.77
CA LEU A 244 14.08 10.48 -23.27
C LEU A 244 13.24 11.49 -22.50
N GLN A 245 12.50 12.34 -23.18
CA GLN A 245 11.51 13.24 -22.60
C GLN A 245 10.16 12.99 -23.27
N VAL A 246 9.11 12.94 -22.47
CA VAL A 246 7.75 12.72 -22.91
C VAL A 246 6.85 13.73 -22.21
N VAL A 247 6.17 14.56 -22.98
CA VAL A 247 5.12 15.46 -22.49
C VAL A 247 3.82 15.01 -23.13
N ALA A 248 2.91 14.45 -22.33
CA ALA A 248 1.64 13.93 -22.81
C ALA A 248 0.47 14.64 -22.14
N GLN A 249 -0.57 14.95 -22.92
CA GLN A 249 -1.81 15.57 -22.45
C GLN A 249 -3.01 14.86 -23.05
N GLY A 250 -4.11 14.76 -22.32
CA GLY A 250 -5.32 14.10 -22.81
C GLY A 250 -6.27 13.62 -21.73
N SER A 251 -7.56 13.53 -22.08
CA SER A 251 -8.62 13.08 -21.16
C SER A 251 -8.51 11.60 -20.79
N ALA A 252 -7.78 10.81 -21.57
CA ALA A 252 -7.50 9.40 -21.27
C ALA A 252 -6.35 9.22 -20.26
N LEU A 253 -5.63 10.29 -19.88
CA LEU A 253 -4.53 10.23 -18.91
C LEU A 253 -5.05 10.40 -17.47
N PRO A 254 -4.50 9.67 -16.48
CA PRO A 254 -4.91 9.77 -15.07
C PRO A 254 -4.85 11.20 -14.49
N LEU A 255 -3.88 12.00 -14.93
CA LEU A 255 -3.63 13.35 -14.44
C LEU A 255 -3.94 14.46 -15.47
N SER A 256 -4.62 14.13 -16.58
CA SER A 256 -4.83 14.99 -17.77
C SER A 256 -3.55 15.45 -18.48
N GLU A 257 -2.43 15.58 -17.77
CA GLU A 257 -1.10 15.91 -18.26
C GLU A 257 -0.05 15.07 -17.50
N ILE A 258 0.96 14.59 -18.23
CA ILE A 258 2.08 13.82 -17.70
C ILE A 258 3.35 14.36 -18.36
N GLU A 259 4.27 14.86 -17.54
CA GLU A 259 5.65 15.14 -17.93
C GLU A 259 6.57 14.07 -17.32
N ALA A 260 7.24 13.31 -18.18
CA ALA A 260 8.13 12.24 -17.79
C ALA A 260 9.46 12.32 -18.54
N GLY A 261 10.56 12.05 -17.83
CA GLY A 261 11.90 12.03 -18.41
C GLY A 261 12.71 10.84 -17.91
N ILE A 262 13.48 10.21 -18.81
CA ILE A 262 14.46 9.18 -18.46
C ILE A 262 15.82 9.64 -18.99
N ALA A 263 16.78 9.79 -18.09
CA ALA A 263 18.19 9.90 -18.45
C ALA A 263 18.95 8.65 -17.99
N SER A 264 19.94 8.20 -18.75
CA SER A 264 20.82 7.10 -18.32
C SER A 264 22.21 7.22 -18.93
N GLN A 265 23.23 6.89 -18.14
CA GLN A 265 24.62 6.86 -18.60
C GLN A 265 24.88 5.72 -19.58
N ALA A 266 24.25 4.57 -19.35
CA ALA A 266 24.40 3.40 -20.21
C ALA A 266 23.16 2.50 -20.15
N LEU A 267 22.54 2.29 -21.31
CA LEU A 267 21.63 1.19 -21.57
C LEU A 267 22.38 0.13 -22.38
N VAL A 268 22.36 -1.12 -21.94
CA VAL A 268 22.92 -2.26 -22.67
C VAL A 268 21.81 -3.28 -22.89
N LEU A 269 21.51 -3.54 -24.15
CA LEU A 269 20.61 -4.58 -24.61
C LEU A 269 21.44 -5.74 -25.15
N ASP A 270 21.33 -6.90 -24.52
CA ASP A 270 21.96 -8.15 -24.97
C ASP A 270 20.94 -8.96 -25.75
N LEU A 271 21.10 -9.00 -27.08
CA LEU A 271 20.14 -9.63 -27.99
C LEU A 271 20.18 -11.16 -27.94
N GLN A 272 21.30 -11.75 -27.49
CA GLN A 272 21.41 -13.20 -27.34
C GLN A 272 20.76 -13.67 -26.03
N ARG A 273 20.96 -12.91 -24.96
CA ARG A 273 20.42 -13.23 -23.63
C ARG A 273 19.01 -12.68 -23.40
N ASN A 274 18.47 -11.88 -24.32
CA ASN A 274 17.21 -11.16 -24.14
C ASN A 274 17.20 -10.37 -22.82
N SER A 275 18.31 -9.69 -22.53
CA SER A 275 18.51 -8.99 -21.27
C SER A 275 18.76 -7.51 -21.48
N LEU A 276 18.35 -6.69 -20.51
CA LEU A 276 18.55 -5.25 -20.50
C LEU A 276 19.21 -4.83 -19.21
N LYS A 277 20.15 -3.89 -19.31
CA LYS A 277 20.79 -3.24 -18.17
C LYS A 277 20.74 -1.74 -18.38
N LEU A 278 20.28 -1.02 -17.37
CA LEU A 278 20.22 0.43 -17.33
C LEU A 278 21.02 0.91 -16.11
N GLU A 279 22.11 1.65 -16.36
CA GLU A 279 23.01 2.15 -15.33
C GLU A 279 22.96 3.68 -15.25
N GLY A 280 23.11 4.20 -14.02
CA GLY A 280 23.02 5.64 -13.78
C GLY A 280 21.70 6.21 -14.29
N MET A 281 20.60 5.47 -14.11
CA MET A 281 19.26 5.90 -14.49
C MET A 281 18.84 7.06 -13.61
N GLU A 282 18.21 8.06 -14.21
CA GLU A 282 17.45 9.11 -13.57
C GLU A 282 16.08 9.17 -14.25
N LEU A 283 15.03 8.94 -13.48
CA LEU A 283 13.64 8.97 -13.89
C LEU A 283 12.97 10.16 -13.21
N ASN A 284 12.44 11.08 -14.01
CA ASN A 284 11.67 12.23 -13.57
C ASN A 284 10.19 12.01 -13.94
N LEU A 285 9.27 12.09 -12.99
CA LEU A 285 7.81 12.03 -13.21
C LEU A 285 7.15 13.19 -12.45
N GLY A 286 6.80 14.27 -13.17
CA GLY A 286 6.46 15.55 -12.55
C GLY A 286 7.59 16.00 -11.61
N ASP A 287 7.25 16.30 -10.36
CA ASP A 287 8.22 16.73 -9.33
C ASP A 287 9.02 15.56 -8.70
N ASN A 288 8.73 14.31 -9.08
CA ASN A 288 9.37 13.13 -8.52
C ASN A 288 10.64 12.77 -9.29
N ARG A 289 11.74 12.59 -8.57
CA ARG A 289 13.04 12.19 -9.15
C ARG A 289 13.55 10.90 -8.51
N LEU A 290 13.69 9.84 -9.31
CA LEU A 290 14.24 8.55 -8.90
C LEU A 290 15.55 8.30 -9.63
N THR A 291 16.56 7.80 -8.92
CA THR A 291 17.88 7.50 -9.48
C THR A 291 18.28 6.07 -9.18
N GLY A 292 19.16 5.47 -10.00
CA GLY A 292 19.79 4.21 -9.67
C GLY A 292 20.04 3.30 -10.86
N MET A 293 19.70 2.01 -10.70
CA MET A 293 19.90 1.00 -11.74
C MET A 293 18.72 0.05 -11.88
N LEU A 294 18.56 -0.46 -13.09
CA LEU A 294 17.57 -1.48 -13.44
C LEU A 294 18.23 -2.53 -14.34
N LYS A 295 17.90 -3.79 -14.12
CA LYS A 295 18.36 -4.91 -14.94
C LYS A 295 17.25 -5.91 -15.12
N ILE A 296 17.02 -6.34 -16.34
CA ILE A 296 16.13 -7.45 -16.70
C ILE A 296 17.02 -8.54 -17.26
N THR A 297 17.05 -9.73 -16.64
CA THR A 297 17.95 -10.80 -17.09
C THR A 297 17.38 -11.67 -18.20
N ASP A 298 16.05 -11.70 -18.38
CA ASP A 298 15.36 -12.43 -19.44
C ASP A 298 13.98 -11.79 -19.68
N PHE A 299 13.67 -11.38 -20.92
CA PHE A 299 12.35 -10.83 -21.26
C PHE A 299 11.23 -11.87 -21.32
N ALA A 300 11.54 -13.15 -21.54
CA ALA A 300 10.54 -14.22 -21.61
C ALA A 300 10.06 -14.65 -20.22
N ARG A 301 10.96 -14.60 -19.23
CA ARG A 301 10.67 -14.77 -17.80
C ARG A 301 11.27 -13.57 -17.06
N PRO A 302 10.52 -12.46 -16.93
CA PRO A 302 11.04 -11.20 -16.42
C PRO A 302 11.60 -11.37 -15.02
N ALA A 303 12.93 -11.44 -14.96
CA ALA A 303 13.72 -11.41 -13.75
C ALA A 303 14.34 -10.02 -13.62
N LEU A 304 13.69 -9.21 -12.79
CA LEU A 304 13.95 -7.79 -12.61
C LEU A 304 14.80 -7.57 -11.35
N ILE A 305 15.92 -6.87 -11.52
CA ILE A 305 16.78 -6.45 -10.43
C ILE A 305 16.86 -4.93 -10.47
N PHE A 306 16.58 -4.27 -9.35
CA PHE A 306 16.69 -2.81 -9.28
C PHE A 306 17.22 -2.33 -7.94
N LYS A 307 17.88 -1.17 -7.98
CA LYS A 307 18.22 -0.38 -6.80
C LYS A 307 17.88 1.04 -7.15
N LEU A 308 16.86 1.58 -6.48
CA LEU A 308 16.33 2.92 -6.75
C LEU A 308 16.46 3.77 -5.49
N ALA A 309 16.77 5.03 -5.68
CA ALA A 309 16.91 6.03 -4.63
C ALA A 309 16.17 7.32 -5.01
N SER A 310 15.53 7.98 -4.05
CA SER A 310 14.88 9.28 -4.26
C SER A 310 15.02 10.18 -3.03
N ASP A 311 15.09 11.49 -3.23
CA ASP A 311 15.02 12.45 -2.12
C ASP A 311 13.57 12.69 -1.69
N ARG A 312 12.64 12.74 -2.64
CA ARG A 312 11.20 12.95 -2.38
C ARG A 312 10.37 12.19 -3.40
N LEU A 313 9.37 11.46 -2.90
CA LEU A 313 8.37 10.77 -3.72
C LEU A 313 6.95 11.10 -3.22
N ASP A 314 6.20 11.85 -4.01
CA ASP A 314 4.83 12.25 -3.75
C ASP A 314 3.87 11.34 -4.54
N ILE A 315 3.45 10.24 -3.89
CA ILE A 315 2.54 9.27 -4.48
C ILE A 315 1.13 9.85 -4.61
N ASP A 316 0.75 10.76 -3.70
CA ASP A 316 -0.55 11.43 -3.75
C ASP A 316 -0.71 12.27 -5.01
N ALA A 317 0.35 13.01 -5.39
CA ALA A 317 0.37 13.76 -6.64
C ALA A 317 0.28 12.85 -7.88
N LEU A 318 0.90 11.66 -7.84
CA LEU A 318 0.88 10.70 -8.95
C LEU A 318 -0.46 9.98 -9.12
N LEU A 319 -1.16 9.71 -8.01
CA LEU A 319 -2.44 9.00 -8.01
C LEU A 319 -3.67 9.92 -8.01
N GLY A 320 -3.46 11.23 -7.83
CA GLY A 320 -4.56 12.19 -7.69
C GLY A 320 -5.35 11.99 -6.38
N THR A 321 -4.67 11.57 -5.31
CA THR A 321 -5.31 11.27 -4.02
C THR A 321 -5.96 12.52 -3.44
N PRO A 322 -7.26 12.48 -3.05
CA PRO A 322 -7.92 13.62 -2.43
C PRO A 322 -7.34 13.91 -1.04
N SER A 323 -7.21 15.19 -0.72
CA SER A 323 -6.80 15.64 0.61
C SER A 323 -7.84 15.29 1.67
N VAL A 324 -7.42 15.24 2.94
CA VAL A 324 -8.33 14.99 4.08
C VAL A 324 -9.51 15.97 4.11
N ALA A 325 -9.28 17.25 3.79
CA ALA A 325 -10.33 18.26 3.71
C ALA A 325 -11.36 17.98 2.60
N GLN A 326 -10.88 17.46 1.46
CA GLN A 326 -11.75 17.02 0.37
C GLN A 326 -12.51 15.75 0.75
N LYS A 327 -11.86 14.77 1.39
CA LYS A 327 -12.52 13.57 1.93
C LYS A 327 -13.65 13.97 2.90
N ALA A 328 -13.38 14.88 3.83
CA ALA A 328 -14.36 15.38 4.80
C ALA A 328 -15.57 16.10 4.13
N GLN A 329 -15.35 16.81 3.03
CA GLN A 329 -16.44 17.42 2.24
C GLN A 329 -17.25 16.39 1.45
N MET A 330 -16.62 15.32 0.95
CA MET A 330 -17.31 14.24 0.23
C MET A 330 -18.14 13.36 1.17
N THR A 331 -17.74 13.22 2.44
CA THR A 331 -18.46 12.45 3.47
C THR A 331 -19.47 13.28 4.27
N ALA A 332 -19.52 14.60 4.07
CA ALA A 332 -20.52 15.43 4.72
C ALA A 332 -21.93 14.99 4.28
N PRO A 333 -22.87 14.69 5.21
CA PRO A 333 -24.21 14.31 4.82
C PRO A 333 -24.83 15.46 4.02
N ALA A 334 -25.20 15.17 2.77
CA ALA A 334 -26.05 16.07 2.00
C ALA A 334 -27.26 16.40 2.88
N SER A 335 -27.41 17.67 3.24
CA SER A 335 -28.51 18.13 4.08
C SER A 335 -29.81 17.98 3.28
N GLY A 336 -30.44 16.81 3.40
CA GLY A 336 -31.68 16.50 2.67
C GLY A 336 -31.99 15.01 2.63
N THR A 337 -32.94 14.60 3.49
CA THR A 337 -33.68 13.32 3.48
C THR A 337 -33.06 12.17 4.26
N THR A 338 -33.69 11.85 5.39
CA THR A 338 -33.53 10.60 6.15
C THR A 338 -33.98 9.40 5.32
N SER A 339 -33.06 8.76 4.61
CA SER A 339 -33.19 7.35 4.25
C SER A 339 -32.23 6.53 5.11
N SER A 340 -32.76 5.88 6.14
CA SER A 340 -32.16 4.70 6.76
C SER A 340 -32.13 3.58 5.72
N GLY A 341 -31.16 3.64 4.81
CA GLY A 341 -30.64 2.51 4.09
C GLY A 341 -29.22 2.32 4.60
N SER A 342 -29.00 1.31 5.43
CA SER A 342 -27.66 0.76 5.61
C SER A 342 -27.24 0.29 4.21
N ALA A 343 -26.50 1.12 3.49
CA ALA A 343 -25.74 0.67 2.34
C ALA A 343 -24.75 -0.32 2.95
N ALA A 344 -25.04 -1.61 2.81
CA ALA A 344 -24.08 -2.66 3.11
C ALA A 344 -22.82 -2.29 2.32
N ALA A 345 -21.75 -1.94 3.02
CA ALA A 345 -20.49 -1.59 2.38
C ALA A 345 -20.15 -2.71 1.40
N GLU A 346 -20.02 -2.36 0.12
CA GLU A 346 -19.62 -3.34 -0.89
C GLU A 346 -18.28 -3.96 -0.45
N ASP A 347 -18.21 -5.29 -0.45
CA ASP A 347 -17.00 -5.99 -0.02
C ASP A 347 -15.86 -5.67 -0.99
N VAL A 348 -14.74 -5.21 -0.46
CA VAL A 348 -13.61 -4.74 -1.26
C VAL A 348 -12.75 -5.94 -1.65
N GLN A 349 -12.62 -6.20 -2.95
CA GLN A 349 -11.72 -7.22 -3.47
C GLN A 349 -10.29 -6.66 -3.62
N ILE A 350 -9.31 -7.30 -2.98
CA ILE A 350 -7.90 -7.02 -3.22
C ILE A 350 -7.47 -7.74 -4.51
N SER A 351 -7.60 -7.04 -5.63
CA SER A 351 -7.24 -7.57 -6.96
C SER A 351 -5.72 -7.59 -7.15
N LEU A 352 -5.08 -8.68 -6.72
CA LEU A 352 -3.66 -8.92 -7.02
C LEU A 352 -3.52 -9.56 -8.42
N PRO A 353 -2.56 -9.13 -9.26
CA PRO A 353 -2.29 -9.78 -10.54
C PRO A 353 -1.55 -11.11 -10.30
N MET A 354 -2.30 -12.17 -9.96
CA MET A 354 -1.76 -13.46 -9.50
C MET A 354 -0.85 -14.11 -10.54
N GLU A 355 -1.21 -14.06 -11.82
CA GLU A 355 -0.41 -14.58 -12.93
C GLU A 355 0.93 -13.84 -13.05
N LEU A 356 0.93 -12.53 -12.81
CA LEU A 356 2.16 -11.75 -12.76
C LEU A 356 3.00 -12.20 -11.58
N LEU A 357 2.44 -12.23 -10.36
CA LEU A 357 3.17 -12.65 -9.16
C LEU A 357 3.77 -14.06 -9.27
N ARG A 358 3.08 -14.99 -9.95
CA ARG A 358 3.56 -16.37 -10.18
C ARG A 358 4.71 -16.46 -11.18
N SER A 359 4.74 -15.58 -12.17
CA SER A 359 5.76 -15.59 -13.23
C SER A 359 6.93 -14.62 -13.00
N LEU A 360 6.72 -13.63 -12.12
CA LEU A 360 7.63 -12.53 -11.86
C LEU A 360 8.74 -12.96 -10.90
N GLN A 361 9.99 -12.67 -11.30
CA GLN A 361 11.16 -12.74 -10.42
C GLN A 361 11.66 -11.32 -10.16
N VAL A 362 11.76 -10.92 -8.90
CA VAL A 362 12.21 -9.57 -8.51
C VAL A 362 13.24 -9.66 -7.39
N ASP A 363 14.32 -8.88 -7.51
CA ASP A 363 15.23 -8.52 -6.41
C ASP A 363 15.45 -7.00 -6.43
N GLY A 364 14.65 -6.30 -5.63
CA GLY A 364 14.53 -4.85 -5.64
C GLY A 364 14.90 -4.23 -4.30
N ARG A 365 15.54 -3.06 -4.35
CA ARG A 365 15.65 -2.15 -3.20
C ARG A 365 15.21 -0.75 -3.60
N LEU A 366 14.46 -0.11 -2.71
CA LEU A 366 14.03 1.27 -2.82
C LEU A 366 14.41 2.01 -1.54
N SER A 367 15.14 3.11 -1.69
CA SER A 367 15.54 4.02 -0.61
C SER A 367 14.98 5.41 -0.89
N VAL A 368 14.16 5.98 -0.01
CA VAL A 368 13.56 7.29 -0.22
C VAL A 368 13.66 8.12 1.04
N LYS A 369 14.23 9.32 0.98
CA LYS A 369 14.35 10.17 2.18
C LYS A 369 12.99 10.66 2.68
N GLN A 370 12.05 10.96 1.78
CA GLN A 370 10.70 11.35 2.14
C GLN A 370 9.66 10.82 1.14
N ILE A 371 8.63 10.13 1.63
CA ILE A 371 7.46 9.73 0.85
C ILE A 371 6.23 10.44 1.40
N LYS A 372 5.39 10.95 0.48
CA LYS A 372 4.02 11.35 0.79
C LYS A 372 3.04 10.36 0.16
N VAL A 373 2.22 9.70 0.98
CA VAL A 373 1.25 8.70 0.52
C VAL A 373 0.02 8.66 1.44
N GLU A 374 -1.18 8.72 0.88
CA GLU A 374 -2.44 8.82 1.62
C GLU A 374 -2.44 9.97 2.65
N ASN A 375 -1.85 11.11 2.29
CA ASN A 375 -1.57 12.27 3.15
C ASN A 375 -0.57 12.01 4.29
N LEU A 376 -0.07 10.78 4.47
CA LEU A 376 0.96 10.46 5.44
C LEU A 376 2.33 10.93 4.93
N LEU A 377 3.13 11.46 5.85
CA LEU A 377 4.53 11.79 5.62
C LEU A 377 5.43 10.75 6.28
N LEU A 378 6.23 10.08 5.46
CA LEU A 378 7.14 9.01 5.87
C LEU A 378 8.56 9.43 5.53
N ASP A 379 9.47 9.38 6.50
CA ASP A 379 10.87 9.75 6.30
C ASP A 379 11.77 8.51 6.34
N ASP A 380 12.95 8.59 5.72
CA ASP A 380 13.99 7.54 5.70
C ASP A 380 13.44 6.14 5.37
N VAL A 381 12.71 6.04 4.26
CA VAL A 381 12.04 4.81 3.82
C VAL A 381 13.05 3.87 3.14
N GLU A 382 13.18 2.67 3.68
CA GLU A 382 13.94 1.56 3.10
C GLU A 382 13.01 0.37 2.86
N LEU A 383 12.91 -0.07 1.61
CA LEU A 383 12.06 -1.17 1.19
C LEU A 383 12.87 -2.17 0.37
N SER A 384 12.88 -3.44 0.80
CA SER A 384 13.42 -4.55 0.01
C SER A 384 12.30 -5.46 -0.49
N ILE A 385 12.30 -5.72 -1.79
CA ILE A 385 11.29 -6.51 -2.49
C ILE A 385 11.95 -7.74 -3.08
N LYS A 386 11.45 -8.92 -2.75
CA LYS A 386 11.84 -10.18 -3.39
C LYS A 386 10.63 -10.95 -3.83
N ALA A 387 10.54 -11.27 -5.12
CA ALA A 387 9.51 -12.13 -5.66
C ALA A 387 10.16 -13.30 -6.38
N ASP A 388 9.68 -14.52 -6.13
CA ASP A 388 10.05 -15.70 -6.91
C ASP A 388 8.92 -16.74 -6.87
N ASN A 389 8.51 -17.20 -8.05
CA ASN A 389 7.57 -18.31 -8.22
C ASN A 389 6.29 -18.19 -7.37
N GLY A 390 5.68 -17.00 -7.35
CA GLY A 390 4.45 -16.73 -6.58
C GLY A 390 4.66 -16.44 -5.10
N LEU A 391 5.89 -16.37 -4.60
CA LEU A 391 6.20 -15.92 -3.26
C LEU A 391 6.77 -14.49 -3.31
N LEU A 392 6.02 -13.52 -2.81
CA LEU A 392 6.44 -12.13 -2.67
C LEU A 392 6.78 -11.83 -1.21
N ASN A 393 7.96 -11.29 -0.97
CA ASN A 393 8.46 -10.85 0.34
C ASN A 393 8.82 -9.37 0.26
N LEU A 394 8.24 -8.58 1.15
CA LEU A 394 8.59 -7.20 1.45
C LEU A 394 9.30 -7.22 2.81
N ASP A 395 10.62 -7.34 2.81
CA ASP A 395 11.41 -7.50 4.03
C ASP A 395 12.87 -7.03 3.84
N PRO A 396 13.34 -6.02 4.58
CA PRO A 396 12.59 -5.23 5.56
C PRO A 396 11.81 -4.08 4.89
N MET A 397 10.76 -3.61 5.59
CA MET A 397 10.15 -2.29 5.38
C MET A 397 10.48 -1.42 6.59
N ILE A 398 11.29 -0.37 6.42
CA ILE A 398 11.72 0.50 7.52
C ILE A 398 11.39 1.93 7.13
N MET A 399 10.87 2.72 8.07
CA MET A 399 10.63 4.15 7.89
C MET A 399 10.49 4.84 9.24
N ASN A 400 10.74 6.15 9.25
CA ASN A 400 10.40 7.05 10.35
C ASN A 400 9.05 7.71 10.06
N LEU A 401 8.22 7.87 11.09
CA LEU A 401 6.91 8.51 10.98
C LEU A 401 6.55 9.15 12.31
N TYR A 402 6.14 10.43 12.28
CA TYR A 402 5.63 11.19 13.43
C TYR A 402 6.51 11.02 14.69
N GLU A 403 7.79 11.38 14.59
CA GLU A 403 8.85 11.25 15.63
C GLU A 403 9.25 9.82 16.01
N GLY A 404 8.51 8.81 15.56
CA GLY A 404 8.77 7.39 15.84
C GLY A 404 9.38 6.63 14.66
N SER A 405 9.44 5.31 14.83
CA SER A 405 9.95 4.38 13.82
C SER A 405 8.98 3.23 13.58
N TYR A 406 8.96 2.76 12.34
CA TYR A 406 8.26 1.56 11.88
C TYR A 406 9.25 0.57 11.28
N GLN A 407 9.04 -0.69 11.62
CA GLN A 407 9.68 -1.82 10.96
C GLN A 407 8.65 -2.90 10.69
N GLY A 408 8.59 -3.35 9.45
CA GLY A 408 7.59 -4.28 8.96
C GLY A 408 8.14 -5.36 8.06
N SER A 409 7.39 -6.44 7.94
CA SER A 409 7.58 -7.44 6.90
C SER A 409 6.25 -8.02 6.45
N VAL A 410 6.08 -8.13 5.14
CA VAL A 410 4.88 -8.72 4.51
C VAL A 410 5.32 -9.81 3.57
N GLN A 411 4.72 -11.00 3.72
CA GLN A 411 4.86 -12.10 2.79
C GLN A 411 3.51 -12.45 2.18
N ILE A 412 3.46 -12.58 0.86
CA ILE A 412 2.30 -12.99 0.08
C ILE A 412 2.66 -14.28 -0.66
N ASP A 413 1.92 -15.36 -0.40
CA ASP A 413 2.03 -16.64 -1.09
C ASP A 413 0.84 -16.81 -2.04
N ALA A 414 1.10 -16.59 -3.34
CA ALA A 414 0.14 -16.65 -4.43
C ALA A 414 0.12 -18.01 -5.16
N ARG A 415 0.81 -19.03 -4.64
CA ARG A 415 0.92 -20.34 -5.31
C ARG A 415 -0.36 -21.17 -5.21
N GLY A 416 -1.19 -20.90 -4.20
CA GLY A 416 -2.50 -21.53 -4.01
C GLY A 416 -3.61 -20.86 -4.84
N LYS A 417 -4.82 -21.42 -4.75
CA LYS A 417 -6.04 -20.81 -5.31
C LYS A 417 -6.40 -19.52 -4.58
N GLU A 418 -6.26 -19.51 -3.26
CA GLU A 418 -6.43 -18.33 -2.41
C GLU A 418 -5.05 -17.89 -1.90
N PRO A 419 -4.71 -16.59 -2.00
CA PRO A 419 -3.44 -16.09 -1.51
C PRO A 419 -3.38 -16.13 0.01
N LYS A 420 -2.20 -16.43 0.55
CA LYS A 420 -1.92 -16.39 2.00
C LYS A 420 -0.99 -15.25 2.33
N TYR A 421 -1.25 -14.61 3.46
CA TYR A 421 -0.53 -13.43 3.91
C TYR A 421 0.09 -13.68 5.28
N ARG A 422 1.33 -13.24 5.47
CA ARG A 422 1.96 -13.10 6.78
C ARG A 422 2.43 -11.67 6.93
N VAL A 423 2.03 -11.04 8.02
CA VAL A 423 2.26 -9.63 8.31
C VAL A 423 2.89 -9.56 9.70
N VAL A 424 4.05 -8.92 9.80
CA VAL A 424 4.72 -8.68 11.08
C VAL A 424 5.13 -7.22 11.12
N GLU A 425 4.50 -6.46 12.01
CA GLU A 425 4.69 -5.01 12.12
C GLU A 425 5.15 -4.62 13.52
N LYS A 426 6.03 -3.63 13.58
CA LYS A 426 6.52 -3.03 14.81
C LYS A 426 6.54 -1.52 14.68
N LEU A 427 5.86 -0.85 15.60
CA LEU A 427 5.85 0.60 15.76
C LEU A 427 6.48 0.94 17.12
N GLN A 428 7.30 1.99 17.16
CA GLN A 428 7.92 2.48 18.38
C GLN A 428 7.97 4.00 18.37
N GLY A 429 7.45 4.63 19.42
CA GLY A 429 7.62 6.07 19.63
C GLY A 429 6.75 6.95 18.75
N VAL A 430 5.72 6.42 18.09
CA VAL A 430 4.95 7.16 17.07
C VAL A 430 3.90 8.05 17.73
N GLN A 431 3.88 9.35 17.39
CA GLN A 431 2.85 10.28 17.84
C GLN A 431 1.51 10.01 17.14
N VAL A 432 0.69 9.12 17.70
CA VAL A 432 -0.52 8.60 17.03
C VAL A 432 -1.54 9.68 16.70
N GLY A 433 -1.59 10.77 17.48
CA GLY A 433 -2.51 11.88 17.24
C GLY A 433 -2.26 12.58 15.90
N GLN A 434 -0.98 12.83 15.56
CA GLN A 434 -0.61 13.44 14.28
C GLN A 434 -0.90 12.48 13.12
N LEU A 435 -0.54 11.20 13.28
CA LEU A 435 -0.83 10.15 12.30
C LEU A 435 -2.32 10.07 11.97
N LEU A 436 -3.19 10.01 12.99
CA LEU A 436 -4.63 9.93 12.79
C LEU A 436 -5.22 11.22 12.21
N THR A 437 -4.66 12.38 12.55
CA THR A 437 -5.06 13.65 11.95
C THR A 437 -4.78 13.66 10.45
N ASP A 438 -3.59 13.24 10.02
CA ASP A 438 -3.22 13.23 8.61
C ASP A 438 -3.93 12.13 7.82
N TYR A 439 -4.23 10.99 8.44
CA TYR A 439 -4.90 9.88 7.75
C TYR A 439 -6.43 9.98 7.74
N MET A 440 -7.03 10.25 8.91
CA MET A 440 -8.48 10.23 9.14
C MET A 440 -9.09 11.63 9.31
N GLY A 441 -8.29 12.66 9.58
CA GLY A 441 -8.77 14.02 9.86
C GLY A 441 -9.17 14.28 11.32
N GLU A 442 -8.98 13.31 12.21
CA GLU A 442 -9.38 13.40 13.63
C GLU A 442 -8.37 12.69 14.53
N ASP A 443 -8.17 13.19 15.75
CA ASP A 443 -7.19 12.67 16.73
C ASP A 443 -7.85 12.06 17.98
N ARG A 444 -8.72 11.05 17.76
CA ARG A 444 -9.48 10.38 18.84
C ARG A 444 -8.63 9.82 19.98
N ILE A 445 -7.38 9.48 19.69
CA ILE A 445 -6.37 9.10 20.67
C ILE A 445 -5.09 9.89 20.39
N ILE A 446 -4.45 10.38 21.45
CA ILE A 446 -3.16 11.08 21.39
C ILE A 446 -2.17 10.42 22.33
N GLY A 447 -0.88 10.55 22.05
CA GLY A 447 0.22 10.01 22.85
C GLY A 447 1.26 9.25 22.02
N GLU A 448 2.33 8.83 22.69
CA GLU A 448 3.40 8.01 22.09
C GLU A 448 2.95 6.55 22.01
N MET A 449 2.80 6.00 20.80
CA MET A 449 2.39 4.63 20.56
C MET A 449 3.57 3.72 20.25
N ALA A 450 3.58 2.55 20.88
CA ALA A 450 4.34 1.39 20.45
C ALA A 450 3.37 0.23 20.18
N ALA A 451 3.59 -0.50 19.10
CA ALA A 451 2.76 -1.65 18.75
C ALA A 451 3.61 -2.78 18.17
N ASN A 452 3.23 -4.02 18.45
CA ASN A 452 3.75 -5.20 17.77
C ASN A 452 2.55 -6.00 17.26
N VAL A 453 2.55 -6.33 15.97
CA VAL A 453 1.48 -7.09 15.34
C VAL A 453 2.11 -8.26 14.61
N SER A 454 1.58 -9.47 14.83
CA SER A 454 1.93 -10.64 14.02
C SER A 454 0.63 -11.30 13.58
N LEU A 455 0.39 -11.30 12.28
CA LEU A 455 -0.88 -11.73 11.69
C LEU A 455 -0.64 -12.67 10.51
N THR A 456 -1.52 -13.66 10.39
CA THR A 456 -1.67 -14.50 9.21
C THR A 456 -3.12 -14.47 8.75
N THR A 457 -3.34 -14.47 7.44
CA THR A 457 -4.68 -14.50 6.86
C THR A 457 -4.65 -15.09 5.44
N GLU A 458 -5.82 -15.37 4.87
CA GLU A 458 -5.96 -15.91 3.52
C GLU A 458 -7.27 -15.44 2.85
N GLY A 459 -7.23 -15.25 1.53
CA GLY A 459 -8.38 -14.85 0.71
C GLY A 459 -8.13 -13.61 -0.15
N GLU A 460 -9.05 -13.33 -1.07
CA GLU A 460 -8.97 -12.18 -2.00
C GLU A 460 -9.89 -11.02 -1.62
N TRP A 461 -10.77 -11.23 -0.64
CA TRP A 461 -11.78 -10.28 -0.21
C TRP A 461 -11.46 -9.75 1.17
N LEU A 462 -11.68 -8.45 1.40
CA LEU A 462 -11.43 -7.84 2.71
C LEU A 462 -12.21 -8.55 3.83
N SER A 463 -13.46 -8.95 3.57
CA SER A 463 -14.24 -9.76 4.51
C SER A 463 -13.60 -11.12 4.82
N ALA A 464 -13.05 -11.80 3.82
CA ALA A 464 -12.36 -13.07 3.98
C ALA A 464 -11.07 -12.89 4.78
N LEU A 465 -10.30 -11.84 4.47
CA LEU A 465 -9.06 -11.51 5.18
C LEU A 465 -9.33 -11.21 6.65
N LYS A 466 -10.39 -10.46 6.97
CA LYS A 466 -10.82 -10.22 8.36
C LYS A 466 -11.21 -11.53 9.05
N LYS A 467 -12.06 -12.33 8.41
CA LYS A 467 -12.58 -13.60 8.97
C LYS A 467 -11.52 -14.67 9.16
N ASN A 468 -10.48 -14.68 8.33
CA ASN A 468 -9.38 -15.65 8.37
C ASN A 468 -8.14 -15.14 9.11
N SER A 469 -8.22 -13.94 9.70
CA SER A 469 -7.14 -13.35 10.49
C SER A 469 -6.86 -14.12 11.77
N ASN A 470 -5.61 -14.54 11.96
CA ASN A 470 -5.11 -15.23 13.14
C ASN A 470 -3.73 -14.70 13.54
N GLY A 471 -3.49 -14.46 14.84
CA GLY A 471 -2.24 -13.81 15.26
C GLY A 471 -2.20 -13.32 16.70
N SER A 472 -1.36 -12.32 16.94
CA SER A 472 -1.27 -11.58 18.19
C SER A 472 -0.98 -10.10 17.95
N MET A 473 -1.36 -9.29 18.93
CA MET A 473 -1.18 -7.85 18.91
C MET A 473 -0.87 -7.38 20.32
N ASP A 474 0.14 -6.51 20.43
CA ASP A 474 0.57 -5.84 21.64
C ASP A 474 0.58 -4.34 21.36
N ILE A 475 -0.09 -3.55 22.19
CA ILE A 475 -0.16 -2.10 22.04
C ILE A 475 0.17 -1.46 23.39
N ALA A 476 0.98 -0.40 23.34
CA ALA A 476 1.28 0.45 24.47
C ALA A 476 1.22 1.92 24.04
N PHE A 477 0.56 2.74 24.85
CA PHE A 477 0.61 4.19 24.77
C PHE A 477 1.26 4.75 26.02
N LYS A 478 2.00 5.85 25.87
CA LYS A 478 2.51 6.68 26.98
C LYS A 478 2.03 8.11 26.83
N ASP A 479 1.83 8.76 27.97
CA ASP A 479 1.57 10.20 28.08
C ASP A 479 0.53 10.69 27.06
N GLY A 480 -0.67 10.12 27.15
CA GLY A 480 -1.71 10.26 26.14
C GLY A 480 -3.07 10.61 26.70
N ALA A 481 -4.04 10.75 25.80
CA ALA A 481 -5.43 10.99 26.16
C ALA A 481 -6.39 10.34 25.17
N LEU A 482 -7.52 9.87 25.68
CA LEU A 482 -8.66 9.44 24.88
C LEU A 482 -9.63 10.60 24.72
N LYS A 483 -9.87 11.06 23.49
CA LYS A 483 -10.85 12.12 23.20
C LYS A 483 -12.23 11.56 22.90
N GLY A 484 -13.26 12.36 23.16
CA GLY A 484 -14.67 11.97 23.07
C GLY A 484 -15.21 11.28 24.33
N PHE A 485 -14.38 11.01 25.34
CA PHE A 485 -14.81 10.34 26.57
C PHE A 485 -14.05 10.83 27.80
N ASN A 486 -14.78 11.16 28.88
CA ASN A 486 -14.21 11.47 30.19
C ASN A 486 -14.72 10.50 31.26
N LEU A 487 -13.87 9.55 31.63
CA LEU A 487 -14.21 8.48 32.58
C LEU A 487 -14.49 9.03 33.98
N ARG A 488 -13.72 10.02 34.44
CA ARG A 488 -13.90 10.62 35.78
C ARG A 488 -15.23 11.38 35.84
N TYR A 489 -15.49 12.22 34.86
CA TYR A 489 -16.74 12.96 34.73
C TYR A 489 -17.95 12.02 34.68
N SER A 490 -17.85 10.91 33.95
CA SER A 490 -18.92 9.91 33.87
C SER A 490 -19.23 9.27 35.23
N ILE A 491 -18.20 8.92 36.01
CA ILE A 491 -18.36 8.39 37.37
C ILE A 491 -18.98 9.44 38.31
N ASP A 492 -18.50 10.69 38.24
CA ASP A 492 -18.99 11.78 39.09
C ASP A 492 -20.47 12.11 38.78
N ARG A 493 -20.90 12.05 37.52
CA ARG A 493 -22.33 12.20 37.12
C ARG A 493 -23.21 11.12 37.72
N VAL A 494 -22.77 9.85 37.65
CA VAL A 494 -23.55 8.74 38.20
C VAL A 494 -23.61 8.83 39.73
N LYS A 495 -22.50 9.21 40.39
CA LYS A 495 -22.46 9.48 41.84
C LYS A 495 -23.43 10.60 42.23
N ALA A 496 -23.45 11.72 41.51
CA ALA A 496 -24.37 12.82 41.77
C ALA A 496 -25.84 12.41 41.67
N LYS A 497 -26.20 11.64 40.62
CA LYS A 497 -27.56 11.09 40.47
C LYS A 497 -27.96 10.18 41.63
N LEU A 498 -27.05 9.33 42.09
CA LEU A 498 -27.32 8.40 43.19
C LEU A 498 -27.44 9.08 44.55
N SER A 499 -26.63 10.12 44.78
CA SER A 499 -26.66 10.92 46.01
C SER A 499 -27.68 12.07 45.96
N ASN A 500 -28.50 12.16 44.90
CA ASN A 500 -29.46 13.24 44.66
C ASN A 500 -28.83 14.64 44.74
N GLN A 501 -27.58 14.77 44.27
CA GLN A 501 -26.83 16.01 44.15
C GLN A 501 -26.98 16.60 42.74
N PRO A 502 -26.79 17.93 42.58
CA PRO A 502 -26.79 18.55 41.26
C PRO A 502 -25.69 17.95 40.37
N GLU A 503 -25.95 17.89 39.07
CA GLU A 503 -25.01 17.35 38.10
C GLU A 503 -23.71 18.18 38.07
N PRO A 504 -22.53 17.53 38.05
CA PRO A 504 -21.27 18.26 37.98
C PRO A 504 -21.19 19.07 36.68
N SER A 505 -20.51 20.21 36.76
CA SER A 505 -20.24 21.06 35.59
C SER A 505 -19.60 20.25 34.46
N GLU A 506 -20.02 20.52 33.22
CA GLU A 506 -19.43 19.87 32.04
C GLU A 506 -17.92 20.00 32.04
N GLN A 507 -17.24 18.87 31.84
CA GLN A 507 -15.80 18.78 31.68
C GLN A 507 -15.49 18.40 30.23
N PRO A 508 -14.30 18.73 29.70
CA PRO A 508 -13.86 18.24 28.41
C PRO A 508 -14.05 16.71 28.34
N LEU A 509 -14.61 16.22 27.23
CA LEU A 509 -14.79 14.80 26.98
C LEU A 509 -13.43 14.17 26.62
N GLN A 510 -12.54 14.12 27.60
CA GLN A 510 -11.19 13.60 27.46
C GLN A 510 -10.79 12.85 28.74
N THR A 511 -10.10 11.71 28.57
CA THR A 511 -9.53 10.94 29.66
C THR A 511 -8.02 10.88 29.46
N ASP A 512 -7.29 11.65 30.27
CA ASP A 512 -5.82 11.66 30.27
C ASP A 512 -5.26 10.42 30.97
N PHE A 513 -4.16 9.88 30.45
CA PHE A 513 -3.46 8.74 31.01
C PHE A 513 -1.93 8.86 30.85
N SER A 514 -1.18 8.37 31.84
CA SER A 514 0.28 8.22 31.75
C SER A 514 0.68 6.98 30.97
N SER A 515 -0.14 5.92 31.03
CA SER A 515 0.07 4.72 30.21
C SER A 515 -1.22 3.96 29.94
N LEU A 516 -1.29 3.33 28.77
CA LEU A 516 -2.34 2.39 28.36
C LEU A 516 -1.64 1.20 27.70
N THR A 517 -1.81 -0.01 28.21
CA THR A 517 -1.23 -1.23 27.62
C THR A 517 -2.29 -2.29 27.41
N MET A 518 -2.20 -3.02 26.30
CA MET A 518 -3.12 -4.10 25.96
C MET A 518 -2.39 -5.12 25.07
N SER A 519 -2.48 -6.41 25.40
CA SER A 519 -2.02 -7.51 24.55
C SER A 519 -3.09 -8.57 24.37
N GLY A 520 -3.06 -9.26 23.23
CA GLY A 520 -4.09 -10.26 22.95
C GLY A 520 -3.79 -11.17 21.77
N LYS A 521 -4.68 -12.14 21.59
CA LYS A 521 -4.66 -13.07 20.46
C LYS A 521 -5.81 -12.77 19.52
N ILE A 522 -5.53 -12.87 18.23
CA ILE A 522 -6.52 -12.76 17.16
C ILE A 522 -6.84 -14.18 16.68
N ARG A 523 -8.11 -14.55 16.65
CA ARG A 523 -8.59 -15.82 16.08
C ARG A 523 -9.84 -15.56 15.26
N LYS A 524 -9.77 -15.90 13.97
CA LYS A 524 -10.85 -15.69 13.00
C LYS A 524 -11.45 -14.27 13.01
N GLY A 525 -10.57 -13.26 13.08
CA GLY A 525 -10.99 -11.86 13.16
C GLY A 525 -11.60 -11.43 14.51
N ILE A 526 -11.40 -12.20 15.58
CA ILE A 526 -11.78 -11.81 16.94
C ILE A 526 -10.50 -11.64 17.75
N PHE A 527 -10.22 -10.41 18.15
CA PHE A 527 -9.18 -10.08 19.12
C PHE A 527 -9.72 -10.31 20.53
N SER A 528 -8.97 -11.03 21.35
CA SER A 528 -9.30 -11.27 22.76
C SER A 528 -8.09 -10.91 23.63
N SER A 529 -8.35 -10.11 24.67
CA SER A 529 -7.35 -9.62 25.61
C SER A 529 -7.92 -9.63 27.03
N ASN A 530 -7.04 -9.87 28.01
CA ASN A 530 -7.37 -9.95 29.43
C ASN A 530 -6.38 -9.17 30.31
N ASP A 531 -5.65 -8.24 29.71
CA ASP A 531 -4.53 -7.55 30.34
C ASP A 531 -4.55 -6.04 30.09
N LEU A 532 -5.70 -5.49 29.66
CA LEU A 532 -5.87 -4.06 29.51
C LEU A 532 -5.50 -3.40 30.84
N LYS A 533 -4.58 -2.44 30.78
CA LYS A 533 -4.19 -1.63 31.93
C LYS A 533 -4.10 -0.18 31.50
N LEU A 534 -4.76 0.70 32.23
CA LEU A 534 -4.64 2.14 32.05
C LEU A 534 -4.32 2.80 33.39
N LEU A 535 -3.28 3.64 33.39
CA LEU A 535 -2.86 4.45 34.52
C LEU A 535 -3.17 5.92 34.21
N ALA A 536 -4.10 6.52 34.95
CA ALA A 536 -4.46 7.93 34.85
C ALA A 536 -4.24 8.65 36.19
N PRO A 537 -4.20 9.99 36.25
CA PRO A 537 -3.84 10.72 37.47
C PRO A 537 -4.59 10.26 38.74
N LEU A 538 -5.90 10.00 38.64
CA LEU A 538 -6.75 9.57 39.76
C LEU A 538 -7.38 8.18 39.57
N LEU A 539 -7.06 7.48 38.47
CA LEU A 539 -7.71 6.22 38.11
C LEU A 539 -6.67 5.14 37.82
N ARG A 540 -6.97 3.92 38.24
CA ARG A 540 -6.28 2.70 37.82
C ARG A 540 -7.33 1.80 37.18
N VAL A 541 -7.07 1.38 35.97
CA VAL A 541 -8.06 0.70 35.15
C VAL A 541 -7.48 -0.63 34.71
N GLY A 542 -8.20 -1.71 34.95
CA GLY A 542 -7.92 -3.04 34.43
C GLY A 542 -9.07 -3.51 33.55
N GLY A 543 -8.86 -4.39 32.59
CA GLY A 543 -9.99 -4.91 31.81
C GLY A 543 -9.68 -6.14 30.98
N GLU A 544 -10.76 -6.78 30.57
CA GLU A 544 -10.76 -7.95 29.69
C GLU A 544 -11.97 -7.89 28.75
N GLY A 545 -11.81 -8.47 27.56
CA GLY A 545 -12.89 -8.47 26.58
C GLY A 545 -12.44 -8.91 25.20
N ILE A 546 -13.30 -8.58 24.23
CA ILE A 546 -13.10 -8.89 22.83
C ILE A 546 -13.36 -7.68 21.94
N ALA A 547 -12.68 -7.65 20.80
CA ALA A 547 -12.96 -6.77 19.68
C ALA A 547 -13.10 -7.62 18.41
N ASN A 548 -14.25 -7.53 17.74
CA ASN A 548 -14.56 -8.29 16.55
C ASN A 548 -14.40 -7.39 15.31
N ILE A 549 -13.37 -7.65 14.51
CA ILE A 549 -13.10 -6.86 13.29
C ILE A 549 -14.00 -7.27 12.11
N ASN A 550 -14.75 -8.37 12.24
CA ASN A 550 -15.66 -8.84 11.19
C ASN A 550 -16.93 -7.96 11.10
N ASP A 551 -17.44 -7.52 12.24
CA ASP A 551 -18.64 -6.67 12.36
C ASP A 551 -18.33 -5.30 13.01
N ASN A 552 -17.06 -5.00 13.24
CA ASN A 552 -16.56 -3.76 13.85
C ASN A 552 -17.14 -3.48 15.26
N THR A 553 -17.30 -4.51 16.09
CA THR A 553 -17.87 -4.38 17.45
C THR A 553 -16.87 -4.65 18.56
N ILE A 554 -17.09 -3.99 19.70
CA ILE A 554 -16.36 -4.23 20.96
C ILE A 554 -17.33 -4.76 22.02
N ASP A 555 -16.85 -5.66 22.88
CA ASP A 555 -17.47 -6.00 24.17
C ASP A 555 -16.36 -6.14 25.19
N TYR A 556 -16.22 -5.11 26.02
CA TYR A 556 -15.16 -5.00 27.01
C TYR A 556 -15.72 -4.75 28.39
N ARG A 557 -15.17 -5.46 29.37
CA ARG A 557 -15.38 -5.19 30.79
C ARG A 557 -14.14 -4.52 31.33
N VAL A 558 -14.35 -3.39 32.00
CA VAL A 558 -13.30 -2.56 32.56
C VAL A 558 -13.59 -2.34 34.03
N ASP A 559 -12.66 -2.69 34.91
CA ASP A 559 -12.74 -2.43 36.34
C ASP A 559 -11.90 -1.19 36.68
N VAL A 560 -12.56 -0.15 37.19
CA VAL A 560 -11.97 1.15 37.50
C VAL A 560 -11.79 1.29 39.00
N LYS A 561 -10.55 1.49 39.45
CA LYS A 561 -10.21 1.78 40.85
C LYS A 561 -9.79 3.25 40.99
N LEU A 562 -10.47 3.98 41.87
CA LEU A 562 -10.08 5.34 42.21
C LEU A 562 -8.89 5.31 43.19
N VAL A 563 -7.86 6.09 42.89
CA VAL A 563 -6.65 6.20 43.70
C VAL A 563 -6.48 7.62 44.24
N GLY A 564 -6.89 7.83 45.50
CA GLY A 564 -6.59 9.02 46.30
C GLY A 564 -7.41 10.26 45.96
N THR A 565 -7.49 11.15 46.95
CA THR A 565 -7.92 12.55 46.80
C THR A 565 -6.68 13.42 46.59
N VAL A 566 -6.82 14.54 45.87
CA VAL A 566 -5.77 15.56 45.80
C VAL A 566 -5.64 16.19 47.19
N ALA A 567 -4.79 15.62 48.03
CA ALA A 567 -4.56 16.07 49.40
C ALA A 567 -3.64 17.30 49.40
N GLY A 568 -4.24 18.48 49.17
CA GLY A 568 -3.77 19.73 49.78
C GLY A 568 -4.38 19.85 51.17
N GLN A 569 -3.57 20.18 52.18
CA GLN A 569 -3.95 20.33 53.59
C GLN A 569 -5.17 21.25 53.79
N GLN A 570 -6.41 20.73 53.68
CA GLN A 570 -7.65 21.25 54.31
C GLN A 570 -8.97 20.55 53.92
N GLY A 571 -8.97 19.46 53.14
CA GLY A 571 -10.21 18.75 52.78
C GLY A 571 -10.40 17.42 53.52
N ASP A 572 -11.15 17.43 54.62
CA ASP A 572 -11.71 16.21 55.24
C ASP A 572 -12.84 15.69 54.35
N GLU A 573 -12.53 14.84 53.38
CA GLU A 573 -13.41 13.81 52.83
C GLU A 573 -12.59 12.93 51.89
N ALA A 574 -12.14 11.76 52.37
CA ALA A 574 -11.66 10.72 51.48
C ALA A 574 -12.83 10.34 50.56
N ASP A 575 -12.64 10.40 49.24
CA ASP A 575 -13.69 10.03 48.27
C ASP A 575 -14.21 8.64 48.66
N GLU A 576 -15.50 8.52 49.03
CA GLU A 576 -16.09 7.27 49.56
C GLU A 576 -15.95 6.08 48.59
N LEU A 577 -15.68 6.39 47.32
CA LEU A 577 -15.42 5.43 46.24
C LEU A 577 -13.94 5.00 46.17
N SER A 578 -13.06 5.57 46.99
CA SER A 578 -11.63 5.22 47.05
C SER A 578 -11.46 3.76 47.46
N GLY A 579 -10.80 2.98 46.60
CA GLY A 579 -10.62 1.55 46.80
C GLY A 579 -11.79 0.66 46.35
N LEU A 580 -12.90 1.24 45.90
CA LEU A 580 -13.98 0.49 45.24
C LEU A 580 -13.58 0.18 43.77
N LEU A 581 -13.86 -1.03 43.32
CA LEU A 581 -13.70 -1.44 41.92
C LEU A 581 -15.01 -1.19 41.19
N ILE A 582 -15.07 -0.17 40.34
CA ILE A 582 -16.26 0.20 39.57
C ILE A 582 -16.24 -0.54 38.23
N PRO A 583 -17.14 -1.51 37.99
CA PRO A 583 -17.24 -2.15 36.69
C PRO A 583 -17.90 -1.19 35.68
N VAL A 584 -17.29 -1.11 34.51
CA VAL A 584 -17.75 -0.35 33.34
C VAL A 584 -17.79 -1.31 32.16
N ARG A 585 -18.91 -1.36 31.45
CA ARG A 585 -19.06 -2.16 30.24
C ARG A 585 -19.01 -1.26 29.02
N ILE A 586 -18.21 -1.65 28.03
CA ILE A 586 -18.05 -0.93 26.76
C ILE A 586 -18.51 -1.87 25.66
N VAL A 587 -19.64 -1.55 25.01
CA VAL A 587 -20.27 -2.42 23.99
C VAL A 587 -20.70 -1.63 22.76
N GLY A 588 -20.72 -2.29 21.60
CA GLY A 588 -21.26 -1.73 20.36
C GLY A 588 -20.19 -1.45 19.30
N PRO A 589 -20.47 -0.62 18.29
CA PRO A 589 -19.54 -0.35 17.20
C PRO A 589 -18.27 0.40 17.65
N PHE A 590 -17.12 0.14 17.01
CA PHE A 590 -15.85 0.83 17.31
C PHE A 590 -15.93 2.37 17.14
N GLU A 591 -16.73 2.83 16.18
CA GLU A 591 -16.90 4.25 15.92
C GLU A 591 -17.59 4.95 17.09
N ASN A 592 -18.63 4.33 17.63
CA ASN A 592 -19.44 4.90 18.71
C ASN A 592 -19.88 3.83 19.72
N PRO A 593 -18.99 3.41 20.64
CA PRO A 593 -19.33 2.42 21.64
C PRO A 593 -20.22 3.04 22.73
N GLU A 594 -21.19 2.25 23.20
CA GLU A 594 -21.98 2.55 24.39
C GLU A 594 -21.20 2.18 25.65
N ILE A 595 -21.22 3.07 26.65
CA ILE A 595 -20.46 2.93 27.89
C ILE A 595 -21.46 2.94 29.05
N ASP A 596 -21.56 1.81 29.74
CA ASP A 596 -22.44 1.60 30.89
C ASP A 596 -21.62 1.50 32.18
N VAL A 597 -21.84 2.43 33.12
CA VAL A 597 -21.17 2.47 34.42
C VAL A 597 -22.08 1.85 35.47
N GLN A 598 -21.70 0.67 35.96
CA GLN A 598 -22.55 -0.14 36.83
C GLN A 598 -22.40 0.22 38.32
N LEU A 599 -22.67 1.48 38.68
CA LEU A 599 -22.53 1.99 40.05
C LEU A 599 -23.71 1.63 40.96
N ASP A 600 -24.93 1.59 40.40
CA ASP A 600 -26.18 1.43 41.15
C ASP A 600 -26.25 0.12 41.94
N GLU A 601 -25.89 -0.99 41.29
CA GLU A 601 -25.89 -2.31 41.93
C GLU A 601 -24.81 -2.43 43.00
N MET A 602 -23.64 -1.85 42.74
CA MET A 602 -22.49 -1.80 43.64
C MET A 602 -22.81 -1.03 44.93
N LEU A 603 -23.41 0.16 44.82
CA LEU A 603 -23.78 0.95 46.00
C LEU A 603 -24.88 0.27 46.81
N LYS A 604 -25.89 -0.34 46.16
CA LYS A 604 -26.92 -1.13 46.86
C LYS A 604 -26.32 -2.31 47.62
N ALA A 605 -25.38 -3.04 47.00
CA ALA A 605 -24.68 -4.15 47.65
C ALA A 605 -23.85 -3.67 48.85
N ARG A 606 -23.15 -2.54 48.72
CA ARG A 606 -22.34 -1.97 49.80
C ARG A 606 -23.16 -1.42 50.95
N ALA A 607 -24.27 -0.74 50.68
CA ALA A 607 -25.20 -0.26 51.70
C ALA A 607 -25.78 -1.42 52.51
N LYS A 608 -26.10 -2.54 51.85
CA LYS A 608 -26.55 -3.77 52.53
C LYS A 608 -25.45 -4.36 53.42
N GLU A 609 -24.21 -4.45 52.93
CA GLU A 609 -23.07 -4.96 53.71
C GLU A 609 -22.78 -4.09 54.95
N LEU A 610 -22.80 -2.77 54.80
CA LEU A 610 -22.62 -1.83 55.92
C LEU A 610 -23.75 -1.97 56.94
N GLY A 611 -25.01 -2.03 56.48
CA GLY A 611 -26.17 -2.24 57.35
C GLY A 611 -26.13 -3.58 58.08
N ASP A 612 -25.68 -4.65 57.42
CA ASP A 612 -25.54 -5.97 58.03
C ASP A 612 -24.40 -6.00 59.07
N ARG A 613 -23.27 -5.31 58.81
CA ARG A 613 -22.20 -5.13 59.80
C ARG A 613 -22.66 -4.35 61.02
N GLU A 614 -23.45 -3.30 60.82
CA GLU A 614 -23.96 -2.48 61.91
C GLU A 614 -24.98 -3.25 62.75
N LYS A 615 -25.90 -4.00 62.10
CA LYS A 615 -26.79 -4.96 62.79
C LYS A 615 -26.01 -6.03 63.55
N ALA A 616 -24.93 -6.57 62.99
CA ALA A 616 -24.09 -7.56 63.66
C ALA A 616 -23.39 -6.98 64.90
N LYS A 617 -22.88 -5.74 64.82
CA LYS A 617 -22.31 -5.03 65.98
C LYS A 617 -23.35 -4.80 67.07
N LEU A 618 -24.53 -4.29 66.71
CA LEU A 618 -25.64 -4.08 67.64
C LEU A 618 -26.08 -5.39 68.30
N LYS A 619 -26.20 -6.48 67.52
CA LYS A 619 -26.56 -7.80 68.05
C LYS A 619 -25.49 -8.35 69.01
N ALA A 620 -24.21 -8.14 68.70
CA ALA A 620 -23.12 -8.52 69.60
C ALA A 620 -23.16 -7.71 70.91
N GLU A 621 -23.46 -6.41 70.86
CA GLU A 621 -23.60 -5.58 72.05
C GLU A 621 -24.81 -6.01 72.91
N VAL A 622 -25.94 -6.33 72.27
CA VAL A 622 -27.14 -6.85 72.95
C VAL A 622 -26.86 -8.20 73.63
N GLU A 623 -26.20 -9.14 72.95
CA GLU A 623 -25.83 -10.43 73.55
C GLU A 623 -24.84 -10.26 74.72
N LYS A 624 -23.91 -9.31 74.61
CA LYS A 624 -22.99 -8.97 75.70
C LYS A 624 -23.76 -8.41 76.91
N GLN A 625 -24.68 -7.47 76.71
CA GLN A 625 -25.54 -6.95 77.78
C GLN A 625 -26.42 -8.04 78.40
N LYS A 626 -26.97 -8.94 77.59
CA LYS A 626 -27.78 -10.08 78.07
C LYS A 626 -26.96 -11.04 78.92
N ALA A 627 -25.74 -11.35 78.52
CA ALA A 627 -24.82 -12.18 79.29
C ALA A 627 -24.42 -11.53 80.62
N GLU A 628 -24.23 -10.20 80.63
CA GLU A 628 -23.92 -9.44 81.84
C GLU A 628 -25.10 -9.38 82.81
N LEU A 629 -26.32 -9.14 82.30
CA LEU A 629 -27.55 -9.17 83.10
C LEU A 629 -27.81 -10.57 83.67
N GLN A 630 -27.58 -11.63 82.90
CA GLN A 630 -27.71 -13.01 83.37
C GLN A 630 -26.73 -13.32 84.52
N ARG A 631 -25.48 -12.85 84.43
CA ARG A 631 -24.51 -12.97 85.52
C ARG A 631 -24.97 -12.25 86.79
N GLN A 632 -25.60 -11.08 86.66
CA GLN A 632 -26.15 -10.35 87.81
C GLN A 632 -27.31 -11.12 88.45
N ILE A 633 -28.23 -11.67 87.65
CA ILE A 633 -29.35 -12.50 88.13
C ILE A 633 -28.85 -13.74 88.87
N ASP A 634 -27.84 -14.42 88.33
CA ASP A 634 -27.28 -15.63 88.95
C ASP A 634 -26.56 -15.31 90.26
N ALA A 635 -25.84 -14.18 90.33
CA ALA A 635 -25.23 -13.68 91.56
C ALA A 635 -26.27 -13.31 92.63
N GLU A 636 -27.39 -12.70 92.24
CA GLU A 636 -28.47 -12.32 93.13
C GLU A 636 -29.24 -13.56 93.66
N LYS A 637 -29.51 -14.55 92.80
CA LYS A 637 -30.06 -15.85 93.21
C LYS A 637 -29.15 -16.59 94.19
N ALA A 638 -27.84 -16.53 94.00
CA ALA A 638 -26.88 -17.12 94.93
C ALA A 638 -26.90 -16.44 96.31
N LYS A 639 -26.98 -15.10 96.35
CA LYS A 639 -27.16 -14.34 97.59
C LYS A 639 -28.47 -14.69 98.31
N LEU A 640 -29.57 -14.80 97.57
CA LEU A 640 -30.88 -15.15 98.12
C LEU A 640 -30.91 -16.58 98.69
N LYS A 641 -30.27 -17.54 98.02
CA LYS A 641 -30.10 -18.91 98.56
C LYS A 641 -29.28 -18.92 99.84
N ALA A 642 -28.18 -18.16 99.89
CA ALA A 642 -27.35 -18.05 101.08
C ALA A 642 -28.08 -17.40 102.27
N SER A 643 -28.94 -16.41 102.04
CA SER A 643 -29.74 -15.81 103.11
C SER A 643 -30.78 -16.78 103.67
N ARG A 644 -31.50 -17.50 102.81
CA ARG A 644 -32.47 -18.54 103.21
C ARG A 644 -31.82 -19.68 103.99
N GLN A 645 -30.59 -20.07 103.63
CA GLN A 645 -29.85 -21.11 104.35
C GLN A 645 -29.49 -20.65 105.76
N ARG A 646 -28.98 -19.42 105.92
CA ARG A 646 -28.67 -18.83 107.23
C ARG A 646 -29.91 -18.65 108.10
N GLU A 647 -31.06 -18.35 107.49
CA GLU A 647 -32.33 -18.20 108.20
C GLU A 647 -32.85 -19.56 108.72
N LYS A 648 -32.68 -20.63 107.93
CA LYS A 648 -32.97 -22.02 108.36
C LYS A 648 -32.06 -22.46 109.50
N GLU A 649 -30.75 -22.21 109.41
CA GLU A 649 -29.78 -22.56 110.47
C GLU A 649 -30.10 -21.82 111.78
N LYS A 650 -30.44 -20.53 111.72
CA LYS A 650 -30.88 -19.77 112.90
C LYS A 650 -32.17 -20.31 113.53
N LEU A 651 -33.14 -20.74 112.71
CA LEU A 651 -34.36 -21.36 113.24
C LEU A 651 -34.06 -22.70 113.92
N GLN A 652 -33.12 -23.47 113.38
CA GLN A 652 -32.71 -24.77 113.91
C GLN A 652 -31.93 -24.65 115.22
N GLU A 653 -31.01 -23.69 115.33
CA GLU A 653 -30.34 -23.36 116.61
C GLU A 653 -31.34 -22.90 117.68
N LYS A 654 -32.36 -22.12 117.29
CA LYS A 654 -33.39 -21.65 118.23
C LYS A 654 -34.26 -22.80 118.74
N LEU A 655 -34.57 -23.77 117.86
CA LEU A 655 -35.30 -24.99 118.22
C LEU A 655 -34.50 -25.89 119.17
N GLU A 656 -33.19 -26.04 118.93
CA GLU A 656 -32.31 -26.81 119.82
C GLU A 656 -32.08 -26.13 121.18
N ALA A 657 -32.06 -24.80 121.22
CA ALA A 657 -31.98 -24.03 122.46
C ALA A 657 -33.26 -24.16 123.30
N GLU A 658 -34.44 -24.14 122.68
CA GLU A 658 -35.72 -24.39 123.37
C GLU A 658 -35.84 -25.83 123.88
N GLN A 659 -35.36 -26.83 123.12
CA GLN A 659 -35.33 -28.21 123.57
C GLN A 659 -34.41 -28.43 124.78
N LYS A 660 -33.21 -27.82 124.78
CA LYS A 660 -32.30 -27.87 125.94
C LYS A 660 -32.87 -27.15 127.17
N ALA A 661 -33.55 -26.02 126.98
CA ALA A 661 -34.21 -25.31 128.09
C ALA A 661 -35.36 -26.13 128.69
N ALA A 662 -36.16 -26.82 127.85
CA ALA A 662 -37.23 -27.71 128.30
C ALA A 662 -36.69 -28.96 129.03
N GLU A 663 -35.56 -29.52 128.58
CA GLU A 663 -34.91 -30.66 129.24
C GLU A 663 -34.29 -30.27 130.60
N GLN A 664 -33.82 -29.03 130.73
CA GLN A 664 -33.26 -28.49 131.96
C GLN A 664 -34.36 -28.13 132.98
N ASP A 665 -35.49 -27.56 132.53
CA ASP A 665 -36.69 -27.32 133.36
C ASP A 665 -37.32 -28.64 133.86
N LEU A 666 -37.25 -29.72 133.07
CA LEU A 666 -37.67 -31.06 133.48
C LEU A 666 -36.73 -31.65 134.56
N LYS A 667 -35.41 -31.46 134.41
CA LYS A 667 -34.40 -31.91 135.38
C LYS A 667 -34.52 -31.15 136.72
N ASP A 668 -34.77 -29.84 136.67
CA ASP A 668 -34.94 -29.03 137.89
C ASP A 668 -36.25 -29.36 138.62
N LYS A 669 -37.36 -29.62 137.90
CA LYS A 669 -38.62 -30.12 138.49
C LYS A 669 -38.52 -31.53 139.09
N LEU A 670 -37.65 -32.39 138.58
CA LEU A 670 -37.35 -33.72 139.14
C LEU A 670 -36.50 -33.62 140.42
N LYS A 671 -35.59 -32.65 140.47
CA LYS A 671 -34.72 -32.39 141.64
C LYS A 671 -35.50 -31.82 142.83
N ASP A 672 -36.50 -30.98 142.57
CA ASP A 672 -37.39 -30.42 143.61
C ASP A 672 -38.39 -31.45 144.16
N LYS A 673 -38.81 -32.45 143.37
CA LYS A 673 -39.66 -33.55 143.85
C LYS A 673 -38.92 -34.61 144.69
N LEU A 674 -37.60 -34.72 144.54
CA LEU A 674 -36.77 -35.68 145.28
C LEU A 674 -36.27 -35.15 146.64
N LYS A 675 -36.39 -33.85 146.92
CA LYS A 675 -36.05 -33.24 148.23
C LYS A 675 -37.15 -33.34 149.31
N ASN A 676 -38.33 -33.86 148.97
CA ASN A 676 -39.45 -34.08 149.90
C ASN A 676 -39.61 -35.55 150.33
N LEU A 677 -38.61 -36.39 150.08
CA LEU A 677 -38.51 -37.76 150.59
C LEU A 677 -37.07 -37.98 151.04
N PHE A 678 -36.89 -37.98 152.37
CA PHE A 678 -35.66 -38.13 153.18
C PHE A 678 -34.97 -36.85 153.65
#